data_AF-A0A816TMA4-F1
#
_entry.id   AF-A0A816TMA4-F1
#
_cell.length_a   1.000
_cell.length_b   1.000
_cell.length_c   1.000
_cell.angle_alpha   90.00
_cell.angle_beta   90.00
_cell.angle_gamma   90.00
#
_symmetry.space_group_name_H-M   'P 1'
#
loop_
_entity.id
_entity.type
_entity.pdbx_description
1 polymer ?
#
loop_
_entity_poly.entity_id
_entity_poly.type
_entity_poly.pdbx_seq_one_letter_code
_entity_poly.pdbx_strand_id
1 'polypeptide(L)'
;MRAKQNIHLGLVPLICFLHLCSAQVIRTKVAVLGGGMAGVISARTLSENGISDFVIIEAESVLGGRMKQAQFGGYMIELGANWIQGTRNKETGKENPLWTLAKKYKLKSTLSDFESVLTYDQNGLTDYSDVLEQAFDKYDQVMEDAELREERKLKDLSFAQGLSLRGWTPRTSYEKLADWFAFDFEFADTPSASSMIGAAIGDDMSDDNRFVTDQRGFALLVREEANKFATRNNILYKSTVTKVTYSKSSVNITLKSGLMIVADYAICTFSLGVLQHNDVQFIPQFPAWKQESISTFKMATYTKIFLQFPYKFWNSKQFSLYADPYRRGYYPAWQSLSEIGFFPGSNILFVTVVTDQAYIVEAQSNNQTLMEIMAVLKSMYGQTVPKPNNSYYYRWTDDPLYRGSYKPKGGDWVTINEEQGQTVQEFEQTERTVVHSTHKIIYLQPIGSFDHSRTPSLDIICEFYRPFFPGCELEILPQIDFIDFSKHAQAEKRINRYTQQPQYLTSFIINHLKKMRRQRQNNNNQELFCIGVTMADIYPEHNWNFVYGEASIDDGIGIYSFARLDPSFPNTATAGPCTDDERILILKRAVGVFVHEVIHLFNIEHCIYYLCLMNGSETEEEMDGHPLYLCPVCLRKMYSALGKETKHFNTIQMYTAILDLCKIFHFKEESSWYEHRLSLLNAEEDKKL
;
A
#
# COMPACT_ATOMS: atom_id res chain seq x y z
N MET A 1 13.95 -16.36 85.41
CA MET A 1 14.75 -15.15 85.72
C MET A 1 14.56 -14.12 84.63
N ARG A 2 13.87 -13.03 84.93
CA ARG A 2 13.71 -11.84 84.07
C ARG A 2 14.69 -10.79 84.56
N ALA A 3 15.41 -10.13 83.66
CA ALA A 3 16.05 -8.85 83.94
C ALA A 3 15.66 -7.85 82.84
N LYS A 4 15.18 -6.68 83.28
CA LYS A 4 14.60 -5.58 82.49
C LYS A 4 15.68 -4.56 82.10
N GLN A 5 15.54 -4.05 80.88
CA GLN A 5 15.67 -2.65 80.41
C GLN A 5 16.55 -1.66 81.20
N ASN A 6 17.44 -0.94 80.50
CA ASN A 6 17.19 0.46 80.15
C ASN A 6 18.17 1.02 79.11
N ILE A 7 17.65 2.01 78.37
CA ILE A 7 18.12 2.67 77.16
C ILE A 7 19.08 3.82 77.50
N HIS A 8 20.09 4.07 76.65
CA HIS A 8 20.68 5.40 76.52
C HIS A 8 20.97 5.76 75.06
N LEU A 9 20.45 6.92 74.65
CA LEU A 9 20.60 7.60 73.38
C LEU A 9 22.06 7.94 73.06
N GLY A 10 22.47 7.71 71.82
CA GLY A 10 23.61 8.37 71.18
C GLY A 10 23.23 8.78 69.76
N LEU A 11 23.03 10.08 69.53
CA LEU A 11 22.91 10.67 68.18
C LEU A 11 24.24 10.54 67.44
N VAL A 12 24.22 9.97 66.24
CA VAL A 12 25.24 10.17 65.21
C VAL A 12 24.53 10.83 64.02
N PRO A 13 24.94 12.01 63.55
CA PRO A 13 24.34 12.61 62.37
C PRO A 13 24.80 11.83 61.14
N LEU A 14 23.88 11.08 60.54
CA LEU A 14 24.07 10.50 59.22
C LEU A 14 24.05 11.66 58.22
N ILE A 15 25.24 12.17 57.86
CA ILE A 15 25.40 13.11 56.75
C ILE A 15 25.08 12.30 55.48
N CYS A 16 23.81 12.34 55.06
CA CYS A 16 23.41 11.95 53.72
C CYS A 16 24.05 12.93 52.74
N PHE A 17 25.18 12.53 52.14
CA PHE A 17 25.64 13.10 50.89
C PHE A 17 24.58 12.78 49.82
N LEU A 18 23.58 13.65 49.69
CA LEU A 18 22.81 13.79 48.47
C LEU A 18 23.79 14.25 47.39
N HIS A 19 24.36 13.28 46.65
CA HIS A 19 24.83 13.57 45.31
C HIS A 19 23.60 13.96 44.50
N LEU A 20 23.30 15.27 44.48
CA LEU A 20 22.58 15.92 43.42
C LEU A 20 23.36 15.62 42.13
N CYS A 21 23.05 14.50 41.50
CA CYS A 21 23.51 14.18 40.17
C CYS A 21 22.85 15.21 39.26
N SER A 22 23.47 16.37 39.12
CA SER A 22 23.08 17.38 38.15
C SER A 22 23.03 16.68 36.80
N ALA A 23 21.83 16.56 36.21
CA ALA A 23 21.69 16.03 34.88
C ALA A 23 22.63 16.84 33.98
N GLN A 24 23.60 16.17 33.36
CA GLN A 24 24.54 16.84 32.48
C GLN A 24 23.73 17.51 31.37
N VAL A 25 23.97 18.80 31.13
CA VAL A 25 23.25 19.59 30.12
C VAL A 25 24.26 20.07 29.09
N ILE A 26 24.00 19.77 27.82
CA ILE A 26 24.72 20.36 26.69
C ILE A 26 23.90 21.55 26.20
N ARG A 27 24.55 22.69 25.96
CA ARG A 27 23.93 23.88 25.38
C ARG A 27 24.55 24.14 24.02
N THR A 28 23.71 24.46 23.03
CA THR A 28 24.16 24.78 21.67
C THR A 28 23.16 25.71 21.02
N LYS A 29 23.52 26.40 19.94
CA LYS A 29 22.57 27.22 19.18
C LYS A 29 21.61 26.38 18.36
N VAL A 30 22.08 25.33 17.68
CA VAL A 30 21.23 24.47 16.84
C VAL A 30 21.44 22.98 17.12
N ALA A 31 20.36 22.26 17.46
CA ALA A 31 20.38 20.80 17.54
C ALA A 31 19.87 20.17 16.22
N VAL A 32 20.67 19.32 15.60
CA VAL A 32 20.28 18.55 14.40
C VAL A 32 19.96 17.12 14.84
N LEU A 33 18.71 16.71 14.69
CA LEU A 33 18.21 15.42 15.16
C LEU A 33 18.28 14.40 14.02
N GLY A 34 19.31 13.56 14.05
CA GLY A 34 19.64 12.57 13.01
C GLY A 34 20.93 12.91 12.25
N GLY A 35 21.81 11.93 12.11
CA GLY A 35 23.09 11.97 11.39
C GLY A 35 23.06 11.27 10.03
N GLY A 36 21.90 11.23 9.38
CA GLY A 36 21.77 10.87 7.97
C GLY A 36 22.21 11.99 7.03
N MET A 37 22.11 11.77 5.72
CA MET A 37 22.49 12.77 4.71
C MET A 37 21.79 14.12 4.93
N ALA A 38 20.48 14.13 5.20
CA ALA A 38 19.73 15.36 5.45
C ALA A 38 20.27 16.16 6.64
N GLY A 39 20.56 15.50 7.76
CA GLY A 39 21.10 16.15 8.95
C GLY A 39 22.53 16.65 8.73
N VAL A 40 23.39 15.85 8.09
CA VAL A 40 24.77 16.24 7.80
C VAL A 40 24.84 17.41 6.82
N ILE A 41 24.05 17.41 5.75
CA ILE A 41 24.02 18.53 4.81
C ILE A 41 23.42 19.77 5.47
N SER A 42 22.39 19.65 6.31
CA SER A 42 21.87 20.78 7.09
C SER A 42 22.95 21.41 7.97
N ALA A 43 23.71 20.59 8.70
CA ALA A 43 24.81 21.04 9.55
C ALA A 43 25.96 21.64 8.73
N ARG A 44 26.26 21.09 7.55
CA ARG A 44 27.21 21.67 6.60
C ARG A 44 26.78 23.07 6.19
N THR A 45 25.52 23.24 5.79
CA THR A 45 24.96 24.54 5.39
C THR A 45 25.02 25.55 6.54
N LEU A 46 24.73 25.14 7.78
CA LEU A 46 24.92 26.00 8.96
C LEU A 46 26.37 26.47 9.07
N SER A 47 27.33 25.56 8.99
CA SER A 47 28.76 25.89 9.06
C SER A 47 29.22 26.80 7.93
N GLU A 48 28.77 26.57 6.69
CA GLU A 48 29.10 27.40 5.52
C GLU A 48 28.51 28.83 5.64
N ASN A 49 27.44 28.98 6.41
CA ASN A 49 26.82 30.28 6.72
C ASN A 49 27.31 30.87 8.06
N GLY A 50 28.42 30.37 8.61
CA GLY A 50 29.06 30.92 9.80
C GLY A 50 28.40 30.53 11.14
N ILE A 51 27.48 29.57 11.14
CA ILE A 51 26.89 29.01 12.36
C ILE A 51 27.66 27.74 12.72
N SER A 52 28.64 27.86 13.61
CA SER A 52 29.49 26.75 14.07
C SER A 52 29.05 26.10 15.38
N ASP A 53 28.18 26.78 16.13
CA ASP A 53 27.57 26.25 17.35
C ASP A 53 26.34 25.39 17.01
N PHE A 54 26.59 24.11 16.74
CA PHE A 54 25.55 23.12 16.55
C PHE A 54 26.01 21.75 17.07
N VAL A 55 25.04 20.88 17.33
CA VAL A 55 25.28 19.46 17.62
C VAL A 55 24.39 18.56 16.77
N ILE A 56 25.00 17.59 16.09
CA ILE A 56 24.30 16.49 15.41
C ILE A 56 24.11 15.36 16.43
N ILE A 57 22.87 14.91 16.61
CA ILE A 57 22.52 13.85 17.54
C ILE A 57 22.17 12.61 16.70
N GLU A 58 23.01 11.59 16.76
CA GLU A 58 22.86 10.34 16.01
C GLU A 58 22.70 9.17 16.98
N ALA A 59 21.64 8.37 16.78
CA ALA A 59 21.33 7.21 17.61
C ALA A 59 22.34 6.08 17.37
N GLU A 60 22.89 6.00 16.15
CA GLU A 60 23.87 5.01 15.75
C GLU A 60 25.30 5.39 16.16
N SER A 61 26.20 4.41 16.02
CA SER A 61 27.64 4.62 16.22
C SER A 61 28.35 5.25 15.02
N VAL A 62 27.62 5.48 13.92
CA VAL A 62 28.14 5.97 12.64
C VAL A 62 27.10 6.85 11.94
N LEU A 63 27.56 7.81 11.15
CA LEU A 63 26.68 8.62 10.29
C LEU A 63 26.27 7.84 9.05
N GLY A 64 25.07 8.13 8.54
CA GLY A 64 24.56 7.55 7.30
C GLY A 64 23.05 7.33 7.28
N GLY A 65 22.45 7.07 8.44
CA GLY A 65 21.02 6.73 8.53
C GLY A 65 20.69 5.50 7.67
N ARG A 66 19.76 5.67 6.73
CA ARG A 66 19.34 4.61 5.79
C ARG A 66 20.38 4.26 4.71
N MET A 67 21.47 5.01 4.58
CA MET A 67 22.67 4.54 3.87
C MET A 67 23.42 3.57 4.80
N LYS A 68 22.79 2.42 5.09
CA LYS A 68 23.27 1.46 6.08
C LYS A 68 23.98 0.30 5.38
N GLN A 69 25.08 -0.14 5.97
CA GLN A 69 25.92 -1.22 5.45
C GLN A 69 26.17 -2.28 6.52
N ALA A 70 26.50 -3.51 6.10
CA ALA A 70 26.97 -4.57 6.99
C ALA A 70 28.04 -5.45 6.34
N GLN A 71 28.88 -6.04 7.19
CA GLN A 71 29.82 -7.07 6.77
C GLN A 71 29.09 -8.40 6.59
N PHE A 72 29.18 -9.01 5.41
CA PHE A 72 28.55 -10.28 5.09
C PHE A 72 29.46 -11.10 4.16
N GLY A 73 29.79 -12.32 4.57
CA GLY A 73 30.55 -13.24 3.72
C GLY A 73 31.94 -12.75 3.27
N GLY A 74 32.58 -11.87 4.05
CA GLY A 74 33.86 -11.23 3.69
C GLY A 74 33.75 -9.95 2.86
N TYR A 75 32.53 -9.51 2.53
CA TYR A 75 32.25 -8.29 1.76
C TYR A 75 31.42 -7.30 2.55
N MET A 76 31.54 -6.02 2.22
CA MET A 76 30.63 -4.98 2.67
C MET A 76 29.44 -4.89 1.70
N ILE A 77 28.25 -5.14 2.23
CA ILE A 77 26.97 -5.04 1.51
C ILE A 77 26.19 -3.82 2.00
N GLU A 78 25.47 -3.14 1.10
CA GLU A 78 24.51 -2.11 1.50
C GLU A 78 23.18 -2.76 1.85
N LEU A 79 22.63 -2.43 3.01
CA LEU A 79 21.32 -2.89 3.47
C LEU A 79 20.19 -1.97 3.01
N GLY A 80 20.49 -0.68 2.85
CA GLY A 80 19.55 0.34 2.41
C GLY A 80 19.88 0.82 1.01
N ALA A 81 20.08 2.13 0.86
CA ALA A 81 20.43 2.74 -0.43
C ALA A 81 21.64 2.05 -1.07
N ASN A 82 21.53 1.71 -2.36
CA ASN A 82 22.61 1.07 -3.11
C ASN A 82 22.86 1.72 -4.48
N TRP A 83 21.97 2.59 -4.95
CA TRP A 83 22.06 3.21 -6.27
C TRP A 83 22.24 4.72 -6.17
N ILE A 84 23.02 5.27 -7.09
CA ILE A 84 22.87 6.66 -7.53
C ILE A 84 22.02 6.61 -8.78
N GLN A 85 20.75 7.00 -8.66
CA GLN A 85 19.79 6.99 -9.76
C GLN A 85 19.97 8.24 -10.61
N GLY A 86 20.33 8.01 -11.87
CA GLY A 86 20.73 9.00 -12.85
C GLY A 86 21.92 9.90 -12.50
N THR A 87 22.73 10.22 -13.51
CA THR A 87 23.95 11.04 -13.32
C THR A 87 23.73 12.51 -13.66
N ARG A 88 22.71 12.84 -14.45
CA ARG A 88 22.39 14.21 -14.89
C ARG A 88 20.90 14.34 -15.15
N ASN A 89 20.35 15.54 -14.97
CA ASN A 89 18.99 15.83 -15.35
C ASN A 89 18.87 15.82 -16.90
N LYS A 90 17.82 15.19 -17.44
CA LYS A 90 17.57 14.93 -18.87
C LYS A 90 17.42 16.23 -19.67
N GLU A 91 16.78 17.25 -19.09
CA GLU A 91 16.48 18.52 -19.77
C GLU A 91 17.58 19.59 -19.60
N THR A 92 17.99 19.84 -18.36
CA THR A 92 18.90 20.92 -17.98
C THR A 92 20.37 20.53 -18.10
N GLY A 93 20.67 19.22 -18.18
CA GLY A 93 22.03 18.68 -18.14
C GLY A 93 22.73 18.86 -16.78
N LYS A 94 22.03 19.36 -15.76
CA LYS A 94 22.59 19.57 -14.42
C LYS A 94 22.96 18.23 -13.79
N GLU A 95 24.18 18.12 -13.29
CA GLU A 95 24.68 16.88 -12.67
C GLU A 95 23.93 16.54 -11.37
N ASN A 96 23.67 15.24 -11.16
CA ASN A 96 23.15 14.74 -9.89
C ASN A 96 24.13 15.11 -8.74
N PRO A 97 23.68 15.81 -7.69
CA PRO A 97 24.55 16.15 -6.56
C PRO A 97 25.25 14.94 -5.92
N LEU A 98 24.58 13.78 -5.85
CA LEU A 98 25.19 12.55 -5.35
C LEU A 98 26.28 12.04 -6.30
N TRP A 99 26.10 12.18 -7.61
CA TRP A 99 27.13 11.83 -8.58
C TRP A 99 28.35 12.75 -8.49
N THR A 100 28.14 14.06 -8.29
CA THR A 100 29.23 15.00 -8.01
C THR A 100 30.03 14.58 -6.77
N LEU A 101 29.35 14.19 -5.68
CA LEU A 101 30.00 13.68 -4.47
C LEU A 101 30.71 12.34 -4.71
N ALA A 102 30.11 11.43 -5.47
CA ALA A 102 30.70 10.14 -5.81
C ALA A 102 32.02 10.31 -6.57
N LYS A 103 32.07 11.18 -7.58
CA LYS A 103 33.32 11.50 -8.30
C LYS A 103 34.36 12.13 -7.37
N LYS A 104 33.94 13.09 -6.55
CA LYS A 104 34.79 13.81 -5.59
C LYS A 104 35.48 12.86 -4.59
N TYR A 105 34.77 11.86 -4.08
CA TYR A 105 35.31 10.88 -3.13
C TYR A 105 35.74 9.56 -3.77
N LYS A 106 35.75 9.51 -5.11
CA LYS A 106 36.11 8.33 -5.90
C LYS A 106 35.37 7.09 -5.44
N LEU A 107 34.06 7.22 -5.22
CA LEU A 107 33.18 6.13 -4.82
C LEU A 107 33.10 5.11 -5.97
N LYS A 108 33.41 3.85 -5.69
CA LYS A 108 33.30 2.78 -6.68
C LYS A 108 31.84 2.42 -6.92
N SER A 109 31.48 2.35 -8.19
CA SER A 109 30.16 1.94 -8.65
C SER A 109 30.21 1.32 -10.03
N THR A 110 29.18 0.53 -10.32
CA THR A 110 28.99 -0.22 -11.56
C THR A 110 27.69 0.23 -12.21
N LEU A 111 27.67 0.37 -13.53
CA LEU A 111 26.43 0.68 -14.24
C LEU A 111 25.47 -0.50 -14.10
N SER A 112 24.22 -0.25 -13.76
CA SER A 112 23.20 -1.29 -13.72
C SER A 112 22.72 -1.54 -15.14
N ASP A 113 22.73 -2.81 -15.53
CA ASP A 113 22.17 -3.30 -16.77
C ASP A 113 20.85 -4.02 -16.44
N PHE A 114 19.74 -3.29 -16.57
CA PHE A 114 18.38 -3.80 -16.34
C PHE A 114 17.88 -4.68 -17.50
N GLU A 115 18.60 -4.74 -18.62
CA GLU A 115 18.34 -5.68 -19.73
C GLU A 115 19.11 -7.01 -19.54
N SER A 116 20.14 -7.02 -18.69
CA SER A 116 20.86 -8.23 -18.29
C SER A 116 20.02 -9.08 -17.32
N VAL A 117 18.96 -9.71 -17.85
CA VAL A 117 17.97 -10.50 -17.11
C VAL A 117 17.93 -11.94 -17.60
N LEU A 118 17.61 -12.87 -16.70
CA LEU A 118 17.00 -14.18 -17.02
C LEU A 118 15.66 -14.29 -16.31
N THR A 119 14.74 -15.02 -16.92
CA THR A 119 13.35 -15.17 -16.49
C THR A 119 13.07 -16.63 -16.11
N TYR A 120 12.34 -16.82 -15.02
CA TYR A 120 12.05 -18.12 -14.42
C TYR A 120 10.59 -18.22 -13.97
N ASP A 121 10.08 -19.43 -13.89
CA ASP A 121 8.81 -19.77 -13.25
C ASP A 121 8.93 -21.06 -12.42
N GLN A 122 7.81 -21.66 -12.01
CA GLN A 122 7.80 -22.89 -11.22
C GLN A 122 8.44 -24.11 -11.91
N ASN A 123 8.67 -24.05 -13.22
CA ASN A 123 9.28 -25.11 -14.02
C ASN A 123 10.76 -24.88 -14.33
N GLY A 124 11.34 -23.76 -13.86
CA GLY A 124 12.73 -23.40 -14.10
C GLY A 124 12.88 -22.22 -15.04
N LEU A 125 13.90 -22.27 -15.92
CA LEU A 125 14.19 -21.22 -16.89
C LEU A 125 13.08 -21.17 -17.95
N THR A 126 12.36 -20.05 -18.03
CA THR A 126 11.23 -19.84 -18.94
C THR A 126 11.33 -18.44 -19.49
N ASP A 127 11.38 -18.31 -20.83
CA ASP A 127 11.54 -17.02 -21.48
C ASP A 127 10.20 -16.30 -21.68
N TYR A 128 10.07 -15.14 -21.07
CA TYR A 128 8.98 -14.18 -21.22
C TYR A 128 9.54 -12.74 -21.27
N SER A 129 10.75 -12.56 -21.84
CA SER A 129 11.38 -11.23 -21.91
C SER A 129 10.59 -10.23 -22.75
N ASP A 130 9.82 -10.71 -23.73
CA ASP A 130 8.89 -9.90 -24.53
C ASP A 130 7.77 -9.30 -23.67
N VAL A 131 7.35 -9.98 -22.61
CA VAL A 131 6.38 -9.48 -21.63
C VAL A 131 7.01 -8.39 -20.75
N LEU A 132 8.31 -8.52 -20.41
CA LEU A 132 9.05 -7.47 -19.70
C LEU A 132 9.14 -6.21 -20.56
N GLU A 133 9.54 -6.33 -21.83
CA GLU A 133 9.64 -5.22 -22.77
C GLU A 133 8.29 -4.49 -22.90
N GLN A 134 7.20 -5.24 -23.08
CA GLN A 134 5.85 -4.67 -23.11
C GLN A 134 5.50 -3.91 -21.82
N ALA A 135 5.85 -4.42 -20.65
CA ALA A 135 5.56 -3.74 -19.39
C ALA A 135 6.35 -2.42 -19.26
N PHE A 136 7.63 -2.41 -19.64
CA PHE A 136 8.45 -1.19 -19.63
C PHE A 136 7.96 -0.16 -20.67
N ASP A 137 7.60 -0.60 -21.88
CA ASP A 137 7.00 0.28 -22.89
C ASP A 137 5.71 0.95 -22.39
N LYS A 138 4.89 0.20 -21.63
CA LYS A 138 3.64 0.71 -21.05
C LYS A 138 3.91 1.65 -19.89
N TYR A 139 4.89 1.33 -19.06
CA TYR A 139 5.38 2.20 -18.00
C TYR A 139 5.81 3.56 -18.58
N ASP A 140 6.66 3.58 -19.61
CA ASP A 140 7.17 4.81 -20.23
C ASP A 140 6.03 5.66 -20.81
N GLN A 141 5.07 5.03 -21.51
CA GLN A 141 3.87 5.72 -22.02
C GLN A 141 3.02 6.36 -20.92
N VAL A 142 2.96 5.73 -19.74
CA VAL A 142 2.21 6.26 -18.59
C VAL A 142 2.98 7.40 -17.94
N MET A 143 4.30 7.34 -17.86
CA MET A 143 5.14 8.45 -17.39
C MET A 143 4.98 9.69 -18.28
N GLU A 144 4.99 9.52 -19.60
CA GLU A 144 4.70 10.61 -20.55
C GLU A 144 3.28 11.19 -20.36
N ASP A 145 2.28 10.33 -20.17
CA ASP A 145 0.91 10.79 -19.91
C ASP A 145 0.79 11.55 -18.59
N ALA A 146 1.55 11.15 -17.57
CA ALA A 146 1.54 11.77 -16.25
C ALA A 146 2.07 13.20 -16.31
N GLU A 147 3.17 13.43 -17.04
CA GLU A 147 3.72 14.78 -17.29
C GLU A 147 2.67 15.67 -17.99
N LEU A 148 2.08 15.19 -19.09
CA LEU A 148 1.04 15.91 -19.81
C LEU A 148 -0.19 16.20 -18.95
N ARG A 149 -0.49 15.30 -18.01
CA ARG A 149 -1.62 15.43 -17.08
C ARG A 149 -1.36 16.54 -16.05
N GLU A 150 -0.14 16.61 -15.51
CA GLU A 150 0.31 17.68 -14.62
C GLU A 150 0.28 19.04 -15.32
N GLU A 151 0.86 19.14 -16.52
CA GLU A 151 0.88 20.37 -17.32
C GLU A 151 -0.53 20.93 -17.58
N ARG A 152 -1.48 20.03 -17.84
CA ARG A 152 -2.89 20.37 -18.12
C ARG A 152 -3.72 20.56 -16.85
N LYS A 153 -3.13 20.35 -15.66
CA LYS A 153 -3.81 20.44 -14.35
C LYS A 153 -5.06 19.55 -14.27
N LEU A 154 -4.96 18.36 -14.83
CA LEU A 154 -6.04 17.37 -14.74
C LEU A 154 -6.00 16.69 -13.37
N LYS A 155 -7.16 16.19 -12.90
CA LYS A 155 -7.27 15.38 -11.67
C LYS A 155 -6.29 14.21 -11.72
N ASP A 156 -5.56 13.89 -10.65
CA ASP A 156 -4.65 12.73 -10.66
C ASP A 156 -5.36 11.38 -10.87
N LEU A 157 -4.59 10.34 -11.21
CA LEU A 157 -5.02 8.94 -11.33
C LEU A 157 -4.03 8.05 -10.59
N SER A 158 -4.40 6.79 -10.32
CA SER A 158 -3.38 5.82 -9.94
C SER A 158 -2.55 5.41 -11.16
N PHE A 159 -1.32 4.96 -10.94
CA PHE A 159 -0.46 4.52 -12.03
C PHE A 159 -1.05 3.30 -12.76
N ALA A 160 -1.73 2.42 -12.02
CA ALA A 160 -2.50 1.30 -12.59
C ALA A 160 -3.61 1.77 -13.54
N GLN A 161 -4.30 2.88 -13.26
CA GLN A 161 -5.27 3.45 -14.20
C GLN A 161 -4.58 3.95 -15.47
N GLY A 162 -3.42 4.59 -15.34
CA GLY A 162 -2.59 4.96 -16.48
C GLY A 162 -2.26 3.76 -17.36
N LEU A 163 -1.78 2.66 -16.75
CA LEU A 163 -1.48 1.41 -17.44
C LEU A 163 -2.71 0.83 -18.14
N SER A 164 -3.85 0.79 -17.46
CA SER A 164 -5.11 0.32 -18.05
C SER A 164 -5.56 1.18 -19.24
N LEU A 165 -5.40 2.51 -19.18
CA LEU A 165 -5.68 3.42 -20.30
C LEU A 165 -4.78 3.16 -21.50
N ARG A 166 -3.58 2.64 -21.27
CA ARG A 166 -2.63 2.15 -22.29
C ARG A 166 -2.83 0.69 -22.67
N GLY A 167 -3.91 0.06 -22.20
CA GLY A 167 -4.28 -1.31 -22.53
C GLY A 167 -3.44 -2.37 -21.82
N TRP A 168 -2.81 -2.01 -20.70
CA TRP A 168 -2.02 -2.93 -19.86
C TRP A 168 -2.73 -3.17 -18.54
N THR A 169 -3.20 -4.40 -18.35
CA THR A 169 -3.80 -4.88 -17.11
C THR A 169 -3.21 -6.27 -16.85
N PRO A 170 -2.20 -6.42 -15.97
CA PRO A 170 -1.49 -7.68 -15.76
C PRO A 170 -2.41 -8.82 -15.27
N ARG A 171 -2.38 -9.98 -15.92
CA ARG A 171 -3.25 -11.13 -15.56
C ARG A 171 -2.47 -12.39 -15.28
N THR A 172 -1.55 -12.73 -16.17
CA THR A 172 -0.66 -13.87 -16.03
C THR A 172 0.40 -13.60 -14.96
N SER A 173 1.02 -14.66 -14.44
CA SER A 173 2.16 -14.52 -13.52
C SER A 173 3.32 -13.77 -14.16
N TYR A 174 3.52 -13.93 -15.48
CA TYR A 174 4.56 -13.24 -16.23
C TYR A 174 4.29 -11.73 -16.33
N GLU A 175 3.08 -11.33 -16.70
CA GLU A 175 2.69 -9.91 -16.76
C GLU A 175 2.75 -9.27 -15.36
N LYS A 176 2.29 -9.97 -14.32
CA LYS A 176 2.33 -9.47 -12.93
C LYS A 176 3.77 -9.29 -12.44
N LEU A 177 4.68 -10.19 -12.80
CA LEU A 177 6.11 -10.02 -12.50
C LEU A 177 6.73 -8.89 -13.30
N ALA A 178 6.39 -8.77 -14.59
CA ALA A 178 6.89 -7.72 -15.45
C ALA A 178 6.50 -6.34 -14.93
N ASP A 179 5.23 -6.18 -14.56
CA ASP A 179 4.68 -4.99 -13.93
C ASP A 179 5.34 -4.71 -12.57
N TRP A 180 5.55 -5.74 -11.75
CA TRP A 180 6.27 -5.62 -10.48
C TRP A 180 7.72 -5.15 -10.68
N PHE A 181 8.42 -5.67 -11.68
CA PHE A 181 9.81 -5.30 -11.94
C PHE A 181 9.94 -3.90 -12.57
N ALA A 182 8.97 -3.48 -13.38
CA ALA A 182 8.92 -2.14 -13.94
C ALA A 182 8.56 -1.07 -12.90
N PHE A 183 7.72 -1.40 -11.92
CA PHE A 183 7.16 -0.41 -10.99
C PHE A 183 7.53 -0.68 -9.51
N ASP A 184 7.03 -1.76 -8.91
CA ASP A 184 7.17 -2.04 -7.47
C ASP A 184 8.64 -2.12 -7.03
N PHE A 185 9.52 -2.64 -7.89
CA PHE A 185 10.96 -2.71 -7.66
C PHE A 185 11.61 -1.34 -7.43
N GLU A 186 11.06 -0.27 -7.99
CA GLU A 186 11.57 1.09 -7.80
C GLU A 186 10.81 1.81 -6.68
N PHE A 187 9.48 1.78 -6.72
CA PHE A 187 8.65 2.59 -5.83
C PHE A 187 8.34 1.96 -4.47
N ALA A 188 8.65 0.67 -4.30
CA ALA A 188 8.29 -0.12 -3.13
C ALA A 188 6.78 -0.08 -2.80
N ASP A 189 5.94 0.14 -3.81
CA ASP A 189 4.48 0.05 -3.74
C ASP A 189 3.89 -0.38 -5.07
N THR A 190 2.63 -0.81 -5.08
CA THR A 190 1.96 -1.25 -6.31
C THR A 190 1.56 -0.05 -7.18
N PRO A 191 1.37 -0.24 -8.50
CA PRO A 191 0.81 0.80 -9.38
C PRO A 191 -0.56 1.30 -8.94
N SER A 192 -1.38 0.43 -8.33
CA SER A 192 -2.69 0.78 -7.78
C SER A 192 -2.61 1.69 -6.56
N ALA A 193 -1.61 1.49 -5.71
CA ALA A 193 -1.41 2.32 -4.52
C ALA A 193 -0.58 3.59 -4.78
N SER A 194 -0.22 3.84 -6.04
CA SER A 194 0.72 4.91 -6.41
C SER A 194 0.10 5.89 -7.39
N SER A 195 0.40 7.17 -7.19
CA SER A 195 -0.09 8.28 -7.99
C SER A 195 0.65 8.31 -9.31
N MET A 196 -0.11 8.49 -10.39
CA MET A 196 0.40 8.63 -11.74
C MET A 196 1.26 9.89 -11.87
N ILE A 197 0.73 11.06 -11.47
CA ILE A 197 1.49 12.32 -11.48
C ILE A 197 2.67 12.24 -10.50
N GLY A 198 2.43 11.71 -9.30
CA GLY A 198 3.43 11.57 -8.24
C GLY A 198 4.60 10.66 -8.61
N ALA A 199 4.38 9.63 -9.42
CA ALA A 199 5.42 8.78 -9.99
C ALA A 199 6.33 9.57 -10.93
N ALA A 200 5.76 10.39 -11.82
CA ALA A 200 6.51 11.22 -12.76
C ALA A 200 7.26 12.39 -12.11
N ILE A 201 6.78 12.93 -10.98
CA ILE A 201 7.47 14.02 -10.28
C ILE A 201 8.88 13.58 -9.87
N GLY A 202 9.88 14.20 -10.50
CA GLY A 202 11.30 13.96 -10.21
C GLY A 202 11.91 12.78 -10.96
N ASP A 203 11.24 12.23 -11.99
CA ASP A 203 11.86 11.34 -12.98
C ASP A 203 12.61 12.12 -14.08
N ASP A 204 13.24 13.22 -13.68
CA ASP A 204 13.93 14.15 -14.57
C ASP A 204 15.41 13.76 -14.76
N MET A 205 15.82 12.59 -14.27
CA MET A 205 17.21 12.13 -14.19
C MET A 205 17.51 11.05 -15.23
N SER A 206 18.63 11.15 -15.94
CA SER A 206 19.10 10.19 -16.95
C SER A 206 19.04 8.73 -16.48
N ASP A 207 18.93 7.78 -17.40
CA ASP A 207 18.81 6.34 -17.05
C ASP A 207 20.13 5.69 -16.59
N ASP A 208 21.21 6.49 -16.45
CA ASP A 208 22.53 6.08 -15.95
C ASP A 208 22.50 5.72 -14.44
N ASN A 209 22.00 4.53 -14.12
CA ASN A 209 21.84 4.04 -12.74
C ASN A 209 23.10 3.33 -12.22
N ARG A 210 23.76 3.91 -11.20
CA ARG A 210 25.07 3.44 -10.71
C ARG A 210 24.94 2.65 -9.40
N PHE A 211 25.10 1.34 -9.44
CA PHE A 211 25.14 0.44 -8.28
C PHE A 211 26.45 0.62 -7.51
N VAL A 212 26.38 0.98 -6.23
CA VAL A 212 27.56 1.17 -5.37
C VAL A 212 28.17 -0.16 -4.97
N THR A 213 29.44 -0.35 -5.31
CA THR A 213 30.24 -1.57 -5.04
C THR A 213 31.44 -1.28 -4.14
N ASP A 214 31.51 -0.06 -3.61
CA ASP A 214 32.62 0.36 -2.78
C ASP A 214 32.62 -0.33 -1.42
N GLN A 215 33.69 -1.07 -1.11
CA GLN A 215 33.83 -1.77 0.17
C GLN A 215 33.99 -0.81 1.37
N ARG A 216 34.12 0.50 1.14
CA ARG A 216 34.06 1.52 2.19
C ARG A 216 32.61 1.88 2.58
N GLY A 217 31.63 1.54 1.73
CA GLY A 217 30.22 1.83 1.93
C GLY A 217 29.72 3.10 1.24
N PHE A 218 28.43 3.13 0.88
CA PHE A 218 27.79 4.30 0.30
C PHE A 218 27.72 5.47 1.30
N ALA A 219 27.56 5.17 2.59
CA ALA A 219 27.65 6.14 3.69
C ALA A 219 29.01 6.85 3.78
N LEU A 220 30.02 6.43 3.01
CA LEU A 220 31.26 7.19 2.81
C LEU A 220 30.96 8.65 2.46
N LEU A 221 30.02 8.90 1.55
CA LEU A 221 29.70 10.27 1.12
C LEU A 221 29.27 11.14 2.31
N VAL A 222 28.40 10.62 3.17
CA VAL A 222 27.90 11.32 4.36
C VAL A 222 29.04 11.61 5.34
N ARG A 223 29.90 10.62 5.60
CA ARG A 223 31.01 10.75 6.55
C ARG A 223 32.09 11.71 6.06
N GLU A 224 32.45 11.64 4.78
CA GLU A 224 33.46 12.53 4.20
C GLU A 224 32.96 13.98 4.11
N GLU A 225 31.67 14.19 3.86
CA GLU A 225 31.08 15.52 3.95
C GLU A 225 31.09 16.05 5.39
N ALA A 226 30.72 15.22 6.38
CA ALA A 226 30.78 15.60 7.79
C ALA A 226 32.19 16.00 8.25
N ASN A 227 33.22 15.24 7.84
CA ASN A 227 34.62 15.47 8.22
C ASN A 227 35.17 16.84 7.81
N LYS A 228 34.51 17.55 6.90
CA LYS A 228 34.97 18.87 6.41
C LYS A 228 34.63 20.03 7.32
N PHE A 229 33.60 19.88 8.13
CA PHE A 229 33.05 20.98 8.91
C PHE A 229 32.77 20.60 10.36
N ALA A 230 32.45 19.33 10.63
CA ALA A 230 32.15 18.88 11.99
C ALA A 230 33.44 18.50 12.73
N THR A 231 33.65 19.10 13.90
CA THR A 231 34.65 18.61 14.86
C THR A 231 34.07 17.46 15.69
N ARG A 232 34.91 16.73 16.43
CA ARG A 232 34.44 15.65 17.34
C ARG A 232 33.40 16.14 18.37
N ASN A 233 33.40 17.43 18.70
CA ASN A 233 32.46 17.99 19.67
C ASN A 233 31.10 18.36 19.04
N ASN A 234 31.00 18.39 17.70
CA ASN A 234 29.76 18.71 17.00
C ASN A 234 28.86 17.49 16.78
N ILE A 235 29.27 16.28 17.14
CA ILE A 235 28.50 15.06 16.89
C ILE A 235 28.42 14.20 18.15
N LEU A 236 27.20 13.86 18.54
CA LEU A 236 26.89 12.93 19.62
C LEU A 236 26.36 11.64 19.02
N TYR A 237 27.24 10.64 18.95
CA TYR A 237 26.89 9.27 18.56
C TYR A 237 26.21 8.52 19.70
N LYS A 238 25.59 7.37 19.38
CA LYS A 238 24.93 6.48 20.36
C LYS A 238 23.93 7.22 21.26
N SER A 239 23.29 8.23 20.69
CA SER A 239 22.48 9.23 21.40
C SER A 239 21.06 9.21 20.85
N THR A 240 20.24 8.31 21.37
CA THR A 240 18.82 8.20 20.96
C THR A 240 17.99 9.29 21.63
N VAL A 241 17.35 10.15 20.84
CA VAL A 241 16.37 11.12 21.31
C VAL A 241 15.08 10.40 21.68
N THR A 242 14.47 10.74 22.82
CA THR A 242 13.17 10.19 23.26
C THR A 242 12.10 11.24 23.48
N LYS A 243 12.50 12.50 23.74
CA LYS A 243 11.57 13.60 23.94
C LYS A 243 12.15 14.92 23.41
N VAL A 244 11.31 15.70 22.74
CA VAL A 244 11.60 17.05 22.28
C VAL A 244 10.53 17.99 22.85
N THR A 245 10.95 18.86 23.76
CA THR A 245 10.09 19.89 24.36
C THR A 245 10.46 21.23 23.73
N TYR A 246 9.55 21.98 23.15
CA TYR A 246 9.88 23.23 22.46
C TYR A 246 8.92 24.37 22.80
N SER A 247 9.45 25.59 22.79
CA SER A 247 8.73 26.82 23.04
C SER A 247 9.22 27.93 22.10
N LYS A 248 8.72 29.16 22.27
CA LYS A 248 9.23 30.33 21.53
C LYS A 248 10.68 30.70 21.85
N SER A 249 11.25 30.17 22.95
CA SER A 249 12.55 30.60 23.47
C SER A 249 13.59 29.48 23.56
N SER A 250 13.21 28.22 23.42
CA SER A 250 14.15 27.09 23.54
C SER A 250 13.57 25.78 23.01
N VAL A 251 14.47 24.87 22.66
CA VAL A 251 14.21 23.45 22.39
C VAL A 251 15.01 22.61 23.38
N ASN A 252 14.33 21.78 24.16
CA ASN A 252 14.90 20.87 25.14
C ASN A 252 14.75 19.43 24.64
N ILE A 253 15.87 18.82 24.27
CA ILE A 253 15.97 17.45 23.79
C ILE A 253 16.41 16.55 24.94
N THR A 254 15.63 15.50 25.21
CA THR A 254 15.96 14.46 26.19
C THR A 254 16.43 13.22 25.45
N LEU A 255 17.60 12.71 25.83
CA LEU A 255 18.12 11.45 25.32
C LEU A 255 17.69 10.27 26.21
N LYS A 256 17.72 9.07 25.64
CA LYS A 256 17.46 7.81 26.36
C LYS A 256 18.38 7.61 27.57
N SER A 257 19.60 8.15 27.52
CA SER A 257 20.56 8.13 28.63
C SER A 257 20.20 9.05 29.80
N GLY A 258 19.21 9.94 29.64
CA GLY A 258 18.88 11.01 30.59
C GLY A 258 19.67 12.30 30.37
N LEU A 259 20.68 12.32 29.50
CA LEU A 259 21.38 13.54 29.07
C LEU A 259 20.40 14.51 28.41
N MET A 260 20.46 15.79 28.80
CA MET A 260 19.63 16.84 28.20
C MET A 260 20.47 17.74 27.31
N ILE A 261 19.87 18.16 26.19
CA ILE A 261 20.44 19.12 25.27
C ILE A 261 19.46 20.29 25.15
N VAL A 262 19.94 21.50 25.38
CA VAL A 262 19.15 22.73 25.26
C VAL A 262 19.68 23.52 24.07
N ALA A 263 18.79 23.85 23.15
CA ALA A 263 19.13 24.62 21.96
C ALA A 263 18.17 25.79 21.70
N ASP A 264 18.62 26.80 20.95
CA ASP A 264 17.74 27.88 20.49
C ASP A 264 16.82 27.37 19.36
N TYR A 265 17.37 26.53 18.49
CA TYR A 265 16.67 25.93 17.35
C TYR A 265 16.93 24.43 17.25
N ALA A 266 16.02 23.70 16.61
CA ALA A 266 16.24 22.31 16.23
C ALA A 266 15.81 22.02 14.79
N ILE A 267 16.59 21.18 14.11
CA ILE A 267 16.28 20.63 12.78
C ILE A 267 15.97 19.15 12.96
N CYS A 268 14.70 18.76 12.75
CA CYS A 268 14.27 17.38 12.84
C CYS A 268 14.46 16.68 11.49
N THR A 269 15.24 15.59 11.46
CA THR A 269 15.46 14.77 10.26
C THR A 269 15.10 13.29 10.49
N PHE A 270 14.24 13.02 11.48
CA PHE A 270 13.69 11.69 11.70
C PHE A 270 12.93 11.22 10.45
N SER A 271 12.90 9.91 10.24
CA SER A 271 12.12 9.33 9.15
C SER A 271 10.63 9.61 9.37
N LEU A 272 9.87 9.57 8.26
CA LEU A 272 8.41 9.65 8.31
C LEU A 272 7.83 8.61 9.29
N GLY A 273 8.28 7.36 9.18
CA GLY A 273 7.81 6.29 10.05
C GLY A 273 8.06 6.57 11.55
N VAL A 274 9.18 7.18 11.94
CA VAL A 274 9.42 7.59 13.34
C VAL A 274 8.43 8.67 13.79
N LEU A 275 8.10 9.62 12.90
CA LEU A 275 7.13 10.68 13.20
C LEU A 275 5.68 10.17 13.28
N GLN A 276 5.38 9.03 12.64
CA GLN A 276 4.09 8.34 12.70
C GLN A 276 3.93 7.47 13.96
N HIS A 277 5.01 7.22 14.68
CA HIS A 277 5.03 6.38 15.87
C HIS A 277 5.37 7.20 17.12
N ASN A 278 5.18 6.58 18.28
CA ASN A 278 5.47 7.20 19.58
C ASN A 278 6.95 7.03 20.01
N ASP A 279 7.87 6.84 19.07
CA ASP A 279 9.29 6.63 19.36
C ASP A 279 9.95 7.90 19.94
N VAL A 280 9.45 9.08 19.55
CA VAL A 280 9.86 10.38 20.10
C VAL A 280 8.65 11.21 20.49
N GLN A 281 8.59 11.64 21.75
CA GLN A 281 7.51 12.50 22.24
C GLN A 281 7.81 13.98 21.92
N PHE A 282 6.91 14.64 21.19
CA PHE A 282 6.97 16.09 20.94
C PHE A 282 6.01 16.84 21.88
N ILE A 283 6.50 17.88 22.56
CA ILE A 283 5.72 18.71 23.49
C ILE A 283 5.97 20.21 23.24
N PRO A 284 4.96 21.00 22.85
CA PRO A 284 3.61 20.57 22.50
C PRO A 284 3.62 19.60 21.31
N GLN A 285 2.51 18.90 21.07
CA GLN A 285 2.36 18.12 19.85
C GLN A 285 2.42 19.04 18.63
N PHE A 286 2.71 18.46 17.46
CA PHE A 286 2.64 19.20 16.19
C PHE A 286 1.22 19.76 15.97
N PRO A 287 1.08 20.90 15.27
CA PRO A 287 -0.24 21.40 14.88
C PRO A 287 -0.97 20.40 13.98
N ALA A 288 -2.31 20.44 13.99
CA ALA A 288 -3.17 19.47 13.28
C ALA A 288 -2.76 19.23 11.83
N TRP A 289 -2.57 20.31 11.05
CA TRP A 289 -2.14 20.23 9.64
C TRP A 289 -0.87 19.41 9.41
N LYS A 290 0.06 19.42 10.38
CA LYS A 290 1.31 18.66 10.29
C LYS A 290 1.09 17.20 10.68
N GLN A 291 0.24 16.94 11.68
CA GLN A 291 -0.13 15.57 12.06
C GLN A 291 -0.89 14.86 10.93
N GLU A 292 -1.83 15.55 10.30
CA GLU A 292 -2.55 15.09 9.11
C GLU A 292 -1.57 14.77 7.99
N SER A 293 -0.68 15.72 7.63
CA SER A 293 0.33 15.50 6.59
C SER A 293 1.26 14.31 6.87
N ILE A 294 1.64 14.09 8.12
CA ILE A 294 2.44 12.93 8.53
C ILE A 294 1.63 11.64 8.37
N SER A 295 0.34 11.67 8.66
CA SER A 295 -0.53 10.49 8.64
C SER A 295 -0.96 10.09 7.22
N THR A 296 -1.08 11.04 6.29
CA THR A 296 -1.50 10.79 4.90
C THR A 296 -0.51 9.93 4.11
N PHE A 297 0.79 9.97 4.45
CA PHE A 297 1.79 9.24 3.69
C PHE A 297 1.99 7.82 4.25
N LYS A 298 1.91 6.80 3.40
CA LYS A 298 2.38 5.46 3.75
C LYS A 298 3.91 5.45 3.87
N MET A 299 4.47 4.67 4.79
CA MET A 299 5.90 4.38 4.82
C MET A 299 6.10 2.99 4.22
N ALA A 300 6.71 2.91 3.04
CA ALA A 300 6.95 1.64 2.36
C ALA A 300 8.18 0.93 2.94
N THR A 301 8.25 -0.39 2.70
CA THR A 301 9.38 -1.23 3.12
C THR A 301 9.96 -1.96 1.94
N TYR A 302 11.29 -1.88 1.80
CA TYR A 302 12.11 -2.47 0.76
C TYR A 302 13.19 -3.32 1.42
N THR A 303 13.07 -4.65 1.30
CA THR A 303 13.96 -5.59 1.98
C THR A 303 14.83 -6.34 0.99
N LYS A 304 16.15 -6.27 1.20
CA LYS A 304 17.15 -7.06 0.49
C LYS A 304 17.59 -8.23 1.36
N ILE A 305 17.45 -9.45 0.84
CA ILE A 305 17.78 -10.69 1.53
C ILE A 305 19.00 -11.33 0.90
N PHE A 306 20.14 -11.25 1.60
CA PHE A 306 21.44 -11.69 1.13
C PHE A 306 21.71 -13.14 1.51
N LEU A 307 22.21 -13.92 0.56
CA LEU A 307 22.54 -15.34 0.70
C LEU A 307 23.95 -15.56 0.13
N GLN A 308 24.82 -16.20 0.90
CA GLN A 308 26.14 -16.60 0.42
C GLN A 308 26.19 -18.12 0.28
N PHE A 309 26.54 -18.61 -0.90
CA PHE A 309 26.58 -20.03 -1.22
C PHE A 309 28.01 -20.59 -1.27
N PRO A 310 28.19 -21.92 -1.19
CA PRO A 310 29.51 -22.56 -1.35
C PRO A 310 30.12 -22.32 -2.74
N TYR A 311 29.30 -22.22 -3.77
CA TYR A 311 29.68 -21.91 -5.15
C TYR A 311 28.55 -21.21 -5.88
N LYS A 312 28.87 -20.43 -6.93
CA LYS A 312 27.89 -19.86 -7.86
C LYS A 312 27.26 -20.98 -8.70
N PHE A 313 25.99 -21.29 -8.44
CA PHE A 313 25.21 -22.30 -9.18
C PHE A 313 24.26 -21.69 -10.22
N TRP A 314 24.08 -20.36 -10.20
CA TRP A 314 23.21 -19.64 -11.11
C TRP A 314 23.95 -19.15 -12.36
N ASN A 315 23.18 -18.90 -13.42
CA ASN A 315 23.68 -18.39 -14.69
C ASN A 315 24.16 -16.93 -14.59
N SER A 316 25.10 -16.54 -15.46
CA SER A 316 25.67 -15.18 -15.46
C SER A 316 24.73 -14.17 -16.11
N LYS A 317 23.96 -13.48 -15.28
CA LYS A 317 23.25 -12.23 -15.56
C LYS A 317 23.21 -11.39 -14.28
N GLN A 318 23.05 -10.07 -14.43
CA GLN A 318 22.84 -9.19 -13.29
C GLN A 318 21.56 -9.55 -12.53
N PHE A 319 20.46 -9.81 -13.23
CA PHE A 319 19.17 -10.15 -12.62
C PHE A 319 18.66 -11.53 -13.03
N SER A 320 17.92 -12.17 -12.13
CA SER A 320 17.09 -13.34 -12.38
C SER A 320 15.70 -13.08 -11.80
N LEU A 321 14.66 -13.09 -12.63
CA LEU A 321 13.30 -12.78 -12.24
C LEU A 321 12.47 -14.07 -12.14
N TYR A 322 11.69 -14.22 -11.08
CA TYR A 322 10.85 -15.39 -10.82
C TYR A 322 9.37 -15.03 -10.80
N ALA A 323 8.60 -15.62 -11.71
CA ALA A 323 7.16 -15.44 -11.83
C ALA A 323 6.45 -16.50 -10.99
N ASP A 324 6.06 -16.14 -9.77
CA ASP A 324 5.25 -17.03 -8.95
C ASP A 324 3.83 -17.17 -9.53
N PRO A 325 3.31 -18.40 -9.69
CA PRO A 325 1.99 -18.62 -10.29
C PRO A 325 0.82 -18.16 -9.41
N TYR A 326 1.05 -17.87 -8.12
CA TYR A 326 -0.02 -17.57 -7.17
C TYR A 326 0.08 -16.17 -6.56
N ARG A 327 1.29 -15.63 -6.37
CA ARG A 327 1.51 -14.42 -5.57
C ARG A 327 2.45 -13.43 -6.27
N ARG A 328 1.92 -12.27 -6.68
CA ARG A 328 2.73 -11.12 -7.11
C ARG A 328 3.72 -10.75 -6.00
N GLY A 329 4.97 -10.46 -6.37
CA GLY A 329 5.99 -10.02 -5.41
C GLY A 329 6.55 -11.12 -4.49
N TYR A 330 6.26 -12.40 -4.73
CA TYR A 330 6.80 -13.51 -3.94
C TYR A 330 8.23 -13.88 -4.38
N TYR A 331 9.23 -13.31 -3.70
CA TYR A 331 10.66 -13.44 -4.01
C TYR A 331 11.01 -13.24 -5.50
N PRO A 332 10.62 -12.09 -6.10
CA PRO A 332 10.50 -11.91 -7.54
C PRO A 332 11.83 -11.58 -8.24
N ALA A 333 12.70 -10.78 -7.62
CA ALA A 333 13.87 -10.23 -8.30
C ALA A 333 15.16 -10.56 -7.54
N TRP A 334 15.99 -11.39 -8.17
CA TRP A 334 17.27 -11.84 -7.64
C TRP A 334 18.40 -11.12 -8.36
N GLN A 335 19.40 -10.65 -7.61
CA GLN A 335 20.58 -9.99 -8.18
C GLN A 335 21.87 -10.65 -7.70
N SER A 336 22.75 -10.95 -8.67
CA SER A 336 24.05 -11.58 -8.44
C SER A 336 25.10 -10.53 -8.10
N LEU A 337 25.68 -10.60 -6.90
CA LEU A 337 26.86 -9.81 -6.56
C LEU A 337 28.16 -10.51 -7.00
N SER A 338 28.08 -11.68 -7.63
CA SER A 338 29.25 -12.42 -8.09
C SER A 338 29.70 -12.03 -9.50
N GLU A 339 28.96 -11.17 -10.20
CA GLU A 339 29.30 -10.74 -11.56
C GLU A 339 30.50 -9.78 -11.59
N ILE A 340 31.11 -9.68 -12.77
CA ILE A 340 32.20 -8.73 -13.02
C ILE A 340 31.70 -7.30 -12.76
N GLY A 341 32.52 -6.50 -12.08
CA GLY A 341 32.15 -5.15 -11.65
C GLY A 341 31.46 -5.09 -10.28
N PHE A 342 30.97 -6.20 -9.74
CA PHE A 342 30.40 -6.28 -8.40
C PHE A 342 31.44 -6.84 -7.42
N PHE A 343 31.17 -8.02 -6.84
CA PHE A 343 32.06 -8.75 -5.94
C PHE A 343 32.41 -10.13 -6.54
N PRO A 344 33.26 -10.20 -7.58
CA PRO A 344 33.64 -11.46 -8.21
C PRO A 344 34.11 -12.50 -7.21
N GLY A 345 33.59 -13.72 -7.31
CA GLY A 345 33.90 -14.84 -6.42
C GLY A 345 33.21 -14.78 -5.04
N SER A 346 32.36 -13.79 -4.79
CA SER A 346 31.65 -13.68 -3.50
C SER A 346 30.67 -14.82 -3.24
N ASN A 347 30.14 -15.42 -4.31
CA ASN A 347 29.02 -16.36 -4.29
C ASN A 347 27.82 -15.79 -3.52
N ILE A 348 27.63 -14.47 -3.57
CA ILE A 348 26.50 -13.78 -2.97
C ILE A 348 25.42 -13.55 -4.04
N LEU A 349 24.22 -14.01 -3.73
CA LEU A 349 22.97 -13.72 -4.44
C LEU A 349 22.02 -13.09 -3.43
N PHE A 350 21.28 -12.06 -3.82
CA PHE A 350 20.25 -11.51 -2.96
C PHE A 350 18.93 -11.35 -3.70
N VAL A 351 17.83 -11.44 -2.95
CA VAL A 351 16.48 -11.21 -3.47
C VAL A 351 15.90 -9.95 -2.83
N THR A 352 15.23 -9.15 -3.65
CA THR A 352 14.45 -7.99 -3.20
C THR A 352 12.99 -8.39 -3.03
N VAL A 353 12.39 -7.98 -1.92
CA VAL A 353 10.94 -7.97 -1.70
C VAL A 353 10.50 -6.59 -1.20
N VAL A 354 9.29 -6.18 -1.56
CA VAL A 354 8.71 -4.88 -1.18
C VAL A 354 7.30 -5.07 -0.59
N THR A 355 6.71 -3.99 -0.06
CA THR A 355 5.32 -3.94 0.47
C THR A 355 4.95 -5.13 1.34
N ASP A 356 3.88 -5.84 0.97
CA ASP A 356 3.24 -6.89 1.75
C ASP A 356 4.21 -8.06 1.96
N GLN A 357 4.95 -8.44 0.93
CA GLN A 357 5.94 -9.50 1.06
C GLN A 357 7.10 -9.07 1.97
N ALA A 358 7.52 -7.80 1.94
CA ALA A 358 8.53 -7.30 2.87
C ALA A 358 8.02 -7.32 4.32
N TYR A 359 6.78 -6.91 4.58
CA TYR A 359 6.19 -6.97 5.93
C TYR A 359 6.09 -8.40 6.45
N ILE A 360 5.68 -9.35 5.60
CA ILE A 360 5.63 -10.78 5.95
C ILE A 360 7.04 -11.29 6.31
N VAL A 361 8.02 -10.99 5.46
CA VAL A 361 9.42 -11.44 5.64
C VAL A 361 10.07 -10.85 6.90
N GLU A 362 9.79 -9.59 7.21
CA GLU A 362 10.29 -8.95 8.42
C GLU A 362 9.62 -9.51 9.67
N ALA A 363 8.31 -9.78 9.64
CA ALA A 363 7.57 -10.32 10.79
C ALA A 363 7.89 -11.81 11.08
N GLN A 364 8.38 -12.57 10.09
CA GLN A 364 8.65 -14.00 10.25
C GLN A 364 10.07 -14.31 10.75
N SER A 365 10.26 -15.55 11.22
CA SER A 365 11.57 -16.04 11.63
C SER A 365 12.51 -16.20 10.43
N ASN A 366 13.82 -15.99 10.63
CA ASN A 366 14.81 -16.16 9.56
C ASN A 366 14.77 -17.57 8.94
N ASN A 367 14.45 -18.59 9.74
CA ASN A 367 14.33 -19.97 9.26
C ASN A 367 13.15 -20.14 8.30
N GLN A 368 12.00 -19.51 8.60
CA GLN A 368 10.83 -19.54 7.72
C GLN A 368 11.14 -18.87 6.38
N THR A 369 11.69 -17.65 6.41
CA THR A 369 12.14 -16.94 5.20
C THR A 369 13.12 -17.78 4.40
N LEU A 370 14.10 -18.40 5.05
CA LEU A 370 15.09 -19.22 4.37
C LEU A 370 14.47 -20.49 3.73
N MET A 371 13.49 -21.12 4.39
CA MET A 371 12.78 -22.26 3.81
C MET A 371 12.03 -21.88 2.53
N GLU A 372 11.33 -20.74 2.54
CA GLU A 372 10.60 -20.22 1.39
C GLU A 372 11.53 -19.85 0.24
N ILE A 373 12.61 -19.11 0.53
CA ILE A 373 13.68 -18.78 -0.42
C ILE A 373 14.27 -20.04 -1.06
N MET A 374 14.56 -21.06 -0.26
CA MET A 374 15.12 -22.31 -0.78
C MET A 374 14.11 -23.08 -1.63
N ALA A 375 12.81 -22.95 -1.38
CA ALA A 375 11.78 -23.53 -2.23
C ALA A 375 11.77 -22.83 -3.61
N VAL A 376 11.76 -21.49 -3.63
CA VAL A 376 11.83 -20.70 -4.87
C VAL A 376 13.09 -21.01 -5.67
N LEU A 377 14.27 -21.00 -5.02
CA LEU A 377 15.54 -21.31 -5.70
C LEU A 377 15.55 -22.73 -6.30
N LYS A 378 14.91 -23.71 -5.63
CA LYS A 378 14.79 -25.07 -6.17
C LYS A 378 13.83 -25.16 -7.35
N SER A 379 12.79 -24.33 -7.40
CA SER A 379 11.94 -24.19 -8.58
C SER A 379 12.72 -23.59 -9.75
N MET A 380 13.51 -22.53 -9.50
CA MET A 380 14.30 -21.85 -10.53
C MET A 380 15.46 -22.69 -11.08
N TYR A 381 16.21 -23.36 -10.21
CA TYR A 381 17.51 -23.98 -10.55
C TYR A 381 17.57 -25.49 -10.31
N GLY A 382 16.46 -26.11 -9.89
CA GLY A 382 16.36 -27.54 -9.62
C GLY A 382 16.73 -27.97 -8.18
N GLN A 383 16.55 -29.26 -7.89
CA GLN A 383 16.63 -29.79 -6.51
C GLN A 383 18.04 -29.82 -5.91
N THR A 384 19.08 -29.60 -6.72
CA THR A 384 20.49 -29.68 -6.30
C THR A 384 21.05 -28.37 -5.76
N VAL A 385 20.23 -27.32 -5.59
CA VAL A 385 20.66 -26.04 -5.02
C VAL A 385 21.25 -26.25 -3.62
N PRO A 386 22.51 -25.86 -3.38
CA PRO A 386 23.14 -26.03 -2.07
C PRO A 386 22.48 -25.10 -1.04
N LYS A 387 22.51 -25.51 0.24
CA LYS A 387 22.15 -24.59 1.32
C LYS A 387 23.16 -23.43 1.35
N PRO A 388 22.73 -22.20 1.64
CA PRO A 388 23.64 -21.08 1.83
C PRO A 388 24.47 -21.30 3.10
N ASN A 389 25.72 -20.85 3.06
CA ASN A 389 26.61 -20.78 4.22
C ASN A 389 26.16 -19.68 5.19
N ASN A 390 25.66 -18.57 4.65
CA ASN A 390 25.20 -17.40 5.41
C ASN A 390 23.93 -16.83 4.80
N SER A 391 23.05 -16.29 5.63
CA SER A 391 21.86 -15.52 5.23
C SER A 391 21.69 -14.30 6.13
N TYR A 392 21.39 -13.14 5.56
CA TYR A 392 21.18 -11.91 6.33
C TYR A 392 20.25 -10.93 5.61
N TYR A 393 19.40 -10.26 6.39
CA TYR A 393 18.60 -9.12 5.94
C TYR A 393 18.31 -8.20 7.11
N TYR A 394 18.07 -6.93 6.80
CA TYR A 394 17.69 -5.93 7.80
C TYR A 394 16.17 -5.82 7.88
N ARG A 395 15.64 -5.70 9.09
CA ARG A 395 14.21 -5.45 9.33
C ARG A 395 13.98 -3.95 9.50
N TRP A 396 13.65 -3.26 8.41
CA TRP A 396 13.48 -1.81 8.39
C TRP A 396 12.21 -1.35 9.09
N THR A 397 11.11 -2.09 8.96
CA THR A 397 9.81 -1.80 9.59
C THR A 397 9.91 -1.87 11.11
N ASP A 398 10.61 -2.88 11.63
CA ASP A 398 10.71 -3.12 13.07
C ASP A 398 11.71 -2.20 13.78
N ASP A 399 12.65 -1.59 13.04
CA ASP A 399 13.65 -0.72 13.63
C ASP A 399 13.02 0.63 14.06
N PRO A 400 12.99 0.95 15.37
CA PRO A 400 12.40 2.19 15.87
C PRO A 400 13.16 3.46 15.45
N LEU A 401 14.34 3.34 14.83
CA LEU A 401 15.07 4.48 14.26
C LEU A 401 14.60 4.85 12.85
N TYR A 402 13.88 3.96 12.17
CA TYR A 402 13.49 4.15 10.77
C TYR A 402 12.01 3.87 10.49
N ARG A 403 11.43 2.79 11.06
CA ARG A 403 10.02 2.37 10.87
C ARG A 403 9.63 2.20 9.40
N GLY A 404 10.54 1.66 8.59
CA GLY A 404 10.37 1.45 7.14
C GLY A 404 11.55 1.97 6.31
N SER A 405 11.42 1.87 5.00
CA SER A 405 12.48 2.19 4.03
C SER A 405 12.37 3.61 3.48
N TYR A 406 11.30 3.95 2.76
CA TYR A 406 11.07 5.30 2.23
C TYR A 406 9.58 5.54 1.97
N LYS A 407 9.22 6.80 1.72
CA LYS A 407 7.85 7.18 1.37
C LYS A 407 7.61 6.83 -0.11
N PRO A 408 6.57 6.04 -0.46
CA PRO A 408 6.18 5.80 -1.84
C PRO A 408 5.46 7.03 -2.43
N LYS A 409 5.28 7.03 -3.74
CA LYS A 409 4.55 8.08 -4.46
C LYS A 409 3.04 7.81 -4.37
N GLY A 410 2.46 7.92 -3.19
CA GLY A 410 1.08 7.44 -2.90
C GLY A 410 0.02 7.95 -3.88
N GLY A 411 -0.94 7.09 -4.22
CA GLY A 411 -2.09 7.36 -5.11
C GLY A 411 -3.10 6.22 -5.14
N ASP A 412 -3.42 5.66 -3.97
CA ASP A 412 -4.64 4.88 -3.78
C ASP A 412 -5.89 5.78 -3.82
N TRP A 413 -7.09 5.18 -3.91
CA TRP A 413 -8.36 5.91 -3.91
C TRP A 413 -8.43 7.03 -2.84
N VAL A 414 -8.04 6.73 -1.60
CA VAL A 414 -8.13 7.67 -0.46
C VAL A 414 -7.15 8.84 -0.59
N THR A 415 -6.01 8.64 -1.24
CA THR A 415 -5.04 9.72 -1.46
C THR A 415 -5.36 10.58 -2.68
N ILE A 416 -6.08 10.06 -3.67
CA ILE A 416 -6.49 10.81 -4.86
C ILE A 416 -7.86 11.49 -4.68
N ASN A 417 -8.76 10.89 -3.91
CA ASN A 417 -10.11 11.41 -3.66
C ASN A 417 -10.23 11.96 -2.23
N GLU A 418 -10.60 13.23 -2.09
CA GLU A 418 -10.88 13.83 -0.79
C GLU A 418 -12.20 13.29 -0.21
N GLU A 419 -12.11 12.28 0.65
CA GLU A 419 -13.25 11.76 1.42
C GLU A 419 -13.11 12.08 2.90
N GLN A 420 -14.16 12.68 3.49
CA GLN A 420 -14.18 12.98 4.93
C GLN A 420 -14.44 11.70 5.77
N GLY A 421 -14.98 10.66 5.13
CA GLY A 421 -15.48 9.47 5.79
C GLY A 421 -16.72 9.75 6.63
N GLN A 422 -17.37 8.68 7.08
CA GLN A 422 -18.61 8.77 7.85
C GLN A 422 -18.47 7.93 9.12
N THR A 423 -18.56 8.52 10.30
CA THR A 423 -18.52 7.78 11.58
C THR A 423 -19.85 7.06 11.85
N VAL A 424 -19.87 6.15 12.83
CA VAL A 424 -21.13 5.51 13.27
C VAL A 424 -22.11 6.56 13.82
N GLN A 425 -21.61 7.56 14.55
CA GLN A 425 -22.44 8.58 15.16
C GLN A 425 -23.08 9.50 14.12
N GLU A 426 -22.31 9.97 13.15
CA GLU A 426 -22.82 10.79 12.04
C GLU A 426 -23.87 10.01 11.24
N PHE A 427 -23.59 8.76 10.90
CA PHE A 427 -24.54 7.88 10.22
C PHE A 427 -25.85 7.70 11.01
N GLU A 428 -25.76 7.50 12.33
CA GLU A 428 -26.95 7.32 13.17
C GLU A 428 -27.82 8.58 13.24
N GLN A 429 -27.21 9.75 13.08
CA GLN A 429 -27.86 11.07 13.08
C GLN A 429 -28.42 11.49 11.72
N THR A 430 -28.02 10.84 10.62
CA THR A 430 -28.55 11.16 9.29
C THR A 430 -30.00 10.72 9.16
N GLU A 431 -30.87 11.61 8.64
CA GLU A 431 -32.19 11.23 8.15
C GLU A 431 -32.00 10.24 7.01
N ARG A 432 -32.63 9.08 7.12
CA ARG A 432 -32.47 7.97 6.19
C ARG A 432 -33.80 7.31 5.94
N THR A 433 -33.93 6.62 4.81
CA THR A 433 -34.98 5.62 4.64
C THR A 433 -34.75 4.51 5.67
N VAL A 434 -35.39 4.63 6.83
CA VAL A 434 -35.43 3.55 7.81
C VAL A 434 -36.36 2.48 7.26
N VAL A 435 -35.88 1.24 7.17
CA VAL A 435 -36.74 0.09 6.88
C VAL A 435 -37.73 -0.05 8.02
N HIS A 436 -38.88 0.61 7.91
CA HIS A 436 -40.04 0.35 8.74
C HIS A 436 -40.72 -0.92 8.25
N SER A 437 -41.31 -1.69 9.17
CA SER A 437 -42.06 -2.95 9.01
C SER A 437 -42.96 -3.18 7.77
N THR A 438 -43.18 -2.19 6.89
CA THR A 438 -44.00 -2.26 5.68
C THR A 438 -43.25 -2.26 4.34
N HIS A 439 -41.95 -1.93 4.27
CA HIS A 439 -41.17 -1.95 3.02
C HIS A 439 -40.19 -3.11 3.04
N LYS A 440 -40.28 -4.03 2.08
CA LYS A 440 -39.53 -5.29 2.12
C LYS A 440 -38.84 -5.65 0.82
N ILE A 441 -39.23 -5.10 -0.33
CA ILE A 441 -38.79 -5.63 -1.63
C ILE A 441 -37.79 -4.67 -2.29
N ILE A 442 -36.60 -5.16 -2.59
CA ILE A 442 -35.66 -4.56 -3.54
C ILE A 442 -35.92 -5.21 -4.89
N TYR A 443 -36.12 -4.41 -5.93
CA TYR A 443 -36.21 -4.92 -7.30
C TYR A 443 -34.88 -4.81 -8.01
N LEU A 444 -34.46 -5.92 -8.61
CA LEU A 444 -33.34 -5.98 -9.55
C LEU A 444 -33.89 -5.95 -10.97
N GLN A 445 -33.55 -4.92 -11.73
CA GLN A 445 -33.97 -4.71 -13.12
C GLN A 445 -32.79 -5.02 -14.06
N PRO A 446 -32.76 -6.17 -14.75
CA PRO A 446 -31.78 -6.44 -15.78
C PRO A 446 -32.03 -5.53 -16.99
N ILE A 447 -30.97 -4.89 -17.50
CA ILE A 447 -31.00 -3.94 -18.62
C ILE A 447 -29.97 -4.34 -19.68
N GLY A 448 -30.43 -4.52 -20.92
CA GLY A 448 -29.60 -4.99 -22.03
C GLY A 448 -29.40 -6.51 -21.99
N SER A 449 -28.50 -7.02 -22.84
CA SER A 449 -28.27 -8.46 -23.02
C SER A 449 -27.28 -9.03 -22.00
N PHE A 450 -27.61 -10.19 -21.42
CA PHE A 450 -26.74 -10.96 -20.56
C PHE A 450 -26.36 -12.28 -21.26
N ASP A 451 -25.13 -12.37 -21.78
CA ASP A 451 -24.61 -13.62 -22.36
C ASP A 451 -24.10 -14.55 -21.25
N HIS A 452 -24.87 -15.61 -20.97
CA HIS A 452 -24.56 -16.61 -19.94
C HIS A 452 -23.16 -17.24 -20.05
N SER A 453 -22.46 -17.12 -21.18
CA SER A 453 -21.11 -17.64 -21.34
C SER A 453 -20.06 -16.88 -20.52
N ARG A 454 -20.23 -15.57 -20.28
CA ARG A 454 -19.26 -14.70 -19.58
C ARG A 454 -19.86 -13.66 -18.63
N THR A 455 -21.18 -13.69 -18.41
CA THR A 455 -21.84 -12.82 -17.43
C THR A 455 -21.98 -13.51 -16.07
N PRO A 456 -21.91 -12.76 -14.95
CA PRO A 456 -22.22 -13.32 -13.65
C PRO A 456 -23.69 -13.77 -13.58
N SER A 457 -23.96 -14.86 -12.87
CA SER A 457 -25.33 -15.32 -12.64
C SER A 457 -26.03 -14.40 -11.66
N LEU A 458 -27.11 -13.74 -12.11
CA LEU A 458 -27.93 -12.89 -11.24
C LEU A 458 -28.56 -13.69 -10.09
N ASP A 459 -28.92 -14.95 -10.33
CA ASP A 459 -29.45 -15.83 -9.28
C ASP A 459 -28.42 -16.08 -8.17
N ILE A 460 -27.15 -16.32 -8.53
CA ILE A 460 -26.08 -16.51 -7.55
C ILE A 460 -25.79 -15.20 -6.79
N ILE A 461 -25.80 -14.06 -7.48
CA ILE A 461 -25.68 -12.75 -6.81
C ILE A 461 -26.79 -12.57 -5.78
N CYS A 462 -28.02 -12.96 -6.10
CA CYS A 462 -29.15 -12.94 -5.16
C CYS A 462 -28.91 -13.85 -3.93
N GLU A 463 -28.29 -15.01 -4.10
CA GLU A 463 -27.93 -15.88 -2.97
C GLU A 463 -26.92 -15.21 -2.03
N PHE A 464 -25.88 -14.56 -2.58
CA PHE A 464 -24.90 -13.82 -1.78
C PHE A 464 -25.46 -12.55 -1.15
N TYR A 465 -26.49 -11.93 -1.73
CA TYR A 465 -27.14 -10.77 -1.16
C TYR A 465 -27.84 -11.08 0.19
N ARG A 466 -28.56 -12.21 0.27
CA ARG A 466 -29.47 -12.48 1.41
C ARG A 466 -28.80 -12.41 2.79
N PRO A 467 -27.58 -12.94 3.02
CA PRO A 467 -26.91 -12.83 4.31
C PRO A 467 -26.63 -11.39 4.75
N PHE A 468 -26.31 -10.49 3.82
CA PHE A 468 -25.97 -9.09 4.14
C PHE A 468 -27.19 -8.24 4.48
N PHE A 469 -28.36 -8.59 3.94
CA PHE A 469 -29.60 -7.79 4.06
C PHE A 469 -30.78 -8.61 4.59
N PRO A 470 -30.69 -9.20 5.80
CA PRO A 470 -31.76 -10.00 6.36
C PRO A 470 -33.05 -9.18 6.53
N GLY A 471 -34.16 -9.70 6.00
CA GLY A 471 -35.47 -9.04 6.07
C GLY A 471 -35.82 -8.15 4.86
N CYS A 472 -34.90 -7.99 3.92
CA CYS A 472 -35.14 -7.32 2.63
C CYS A 472 -35.19 -8.38 1.52
N GLU A 473 -36.36 -8.67 0.99
CA GLU A 473 -36.59 -9.53 -0.16
C GLU A 473 -35.99 -8.90 -1.43
N LEU A 474 -35.42 -9.72 -2.31
CA LEU A 474 -34.87 -9.28 -3.59
C LEU A 474 -35.59 -10.02 -4.72
N GLU A 475 -36.22 -9.27 -5.62
CA GLU A 475 -36.97 -9.81 -6.75
C GLU A 475 -36.38 -9.35 -8.09
N ILE A 476 -36.14 -10.29 -9.00
CA ILE A 476 -35.65 -9.99 -10.35
C ILE A 476 -36.84 -9.67 -11.26
N LEU A 477 -36.85 -8.47 -11.82
CA LEU A 477 -37.85 -8.02 -12.80
C LEU A 477 -37.53 -8.56 -14.21
N PRO A 478 -38.52 -8.62 -15.11
CA PRO A 478 -38.29 -8.97 -16.51
C PRO A 478 -37.24 -8.05 -17.15
N GLN A 479 -36.28 -8.63 -17.86
CA GLN A 479 -35.23 -7.89 -18.59
C GLN A 479 -35.82 -6.89 -19.58
N ILE A 480 -35.24 -5.69 -19.64
CA ILE A 480 -35.59 -4.62 -20.59
C ILE A 480 -34.40 -4.28 -21.49
N ASP A 481 -34.66 -3.75 -22.69
CA ASP A 481 -33.59 -3.29 -23.61
C ASP A 481 -33.35 -1.79 -23.48
N PHE A 482 -32.14 -1.33 -23.78
CA PHE A 482 -31.80 0.10 -23.84
C PHE A 482 -32.68 0.90 -24.82
N ILE A 483 -33.23 0.27 -25.84
CA ILE A 483 -34.16 0.87 -26.81
C ILE A 483 -35.51 1.22 -26.18
N ASP A 484 -35.92 0.51 -25.12
CA ASP A 484 -37.20 0.74 -24.43
C ASP A 484 -37.21 2.05 -23.61
N PHE A 485 -36.04 2.67 -23.42
CA PHE A 485 -35.89 3.87 -22.59
C PHE A 485 -36.44 5.13 -23.29
N SER A 486 -36.23 5.28 -24.60
CA SER A 486 -36.90 6.24 -25.51
C SER A 486 -36.30 6.20 -26.94
N LYS A 487 -36.95 6.86 -27.92
CA LYS A 487 -36.38 7.19 -29.25
C LYS A 487 -35.08 8.04 -29.20
N HIS A 488 -34.63 8.49 -28.02
CA HIS A 488 -33.47 9.38 -27.83
C HIS A 488 -32.27 8.69 -27.16
N ALA A 489 -32.32 7.37 -26.90
CA ALA A 489 -31.21 6.61 -26.32
C ALA A 489 -29.88 6.71 -27.12
N GLN A 490 -29.94 7.10 -28.40
CA GLN A 490 -28.74 7.37 -29.22
C GLN A 490 -28.01 8.68 -28.86
N ALA A 491 -28.67 9.67 -28.26
CA ALA A 491 -28.08 10.98 -27.94
C ALA A 491 -27.19 10.94 -26.68
N GLU A 492 -27.39 9.94 -25.80
CA GLU A 492 -26.71 9.79 -24.50
C GLU A 492 -25.77 8.56 -24.48
N LYS A 493 -25.41 8.09 -25.67
CA LYS A 493 -24.42 7.04 -25.92
C LYS A 493 -23.17 7.65 -26.51
N ARG A 494 -22.00 7.27 -26.00
CA ARG A 494 -20.70 7.60 -26.60
C ARG A 494 -19.91 6.35 -26.97
N ILE A 495 -18.88 6.53 -27.80
CA ILE A 495 -17.84 5.53 -27.97
C ILE A 495 -16.68 5.94 -27.08
N ASN A 496 -16.28 5.06 -26.17
CA ASN A 496 -15.14 5.32 -25.30
C ASN A 496 -13.86 5.41 -26.15
N ARG A 497 -13.08 6.48 -25.98
CA ARG A 497 -11.89 6.73 -26.80
C ARG A 497 -10.80 5.67 -26.62
N TYR A 498 -10.72 5.05 -25.45
CA TYR A 498 -9.69 4.06 -25.13
C TYR A 498 -10.14 2.65 -25.47
N THR A 499 -11.33 2.26 -25.01
CA THR A 499 -11.82 0.88 -25.19
C THR A 499 -12.49 0.65 -26.53
N GLN A 500 -12.85 1.71 -27.26
CA GLN A 500 -13.64 1.67 -28.50
C GLN A 500 -15.01 0.99 -28.34
N GLN A 501 -15.47 0.80 -27.09
CA GLN A 501 -16.77 0.19 -26.78
C GLN A 501 -17.86 1.26 -26.56
N PRO A 502 -19.15 0.92 -26.80
CA PRO A 502 -20.29 1.72 -26.39
C PRO A 502 -20.30 2.03 -24.89
N GLN A 503 -20.59 3.27 -24.53
CA GLN A 503 -20.85 3.69 -23.16
C GLN A 503 -22.16 4.46 -23.04
N TYR A 504 -22.87 4.27 -21.93
CA TYR A 504 -24.16 4.91 -21.65
C TYR A 504 -24.10 5.83 -20.44
N LEU A 505 -24.74 7.00 -20.54
CA LEU A 505 -24.82 7.95 -19.43
C LEU A 505 -25.72 7.40 -18.31
N THR A 506 -25.22 7.32 -17.08
CA THR A 506 -25.94 6.78 -15.92
C THR A 506 -27.22 7.57 -15.62
N SER A 507 -27.17 8.90 -15.67
CA SER A 507 -28.32 9.77 -15.37
C SER A 507 -29.52 9.50 -16.27
N PHE A 508 -29.28 9.11 -17.53
CA PHE A 508 -30.32 8.70 -18.46
C PHE A 508 -31.03 7.42 -17.99
N ILE A 509 -30.26 6.41 -17.58
CA ILE A 509 -30.77 5.12 -17.09
C ILE A 509 -31.53 5.34 -15.77
N ILE A 510 -30.92 6.07 -14.83
CA ILE A 510 -31.50 6.40 -13.52
C ILE A 510 -32.86 7.09 -13.69
N ASN A 511 -32.98 8.09 -14.57
CA ASN A 511 -34.25 8.79 -14.80
C ASN A 511 -35.37 7.88 -15.31
N HIS A 512 -35.04 6.88 -16.12
CA HIS A 512 -36.03 5.91 -16.58
C HIS A 512 -36.47 4.96 -15.46
N LEU A 513 -35.52 4.44 -14.68
CA LEU A 513 -35.82 3.64 -13.49
C LEU A 513 -36.70 4.43 -12.50
N LYS A 514 -36.45 5.73 -12.32
CA LYS A 514 -37.31 6.64 -11.52
C LYS A 514 -38.75 6.65 -12.03
N LYS A 515 -38.93 6.74 -13.35
CA LYS A 515 -40.26 6.73 -13.96
C LYS A 515 -40.97 5.39 -13.75
N MET A 516 -40.29 4.26 -13.94
CA MET A 516 -40.85 2.93 -13.72
C MET A 516 -41.23 2.72 -12.25
N ARG A 517 -40.36 3.12 -11.32
CA ARG A 517 -40.63 3.06 -9.88
C ARG A 517 -41.87 3.87 -9.49
N ARG A 518 -42.01 5.11 -9.98
CA ARG A 518 -43.21 5.94 -9.74
C ARG A 518 -44.49 5.28 -10.24
N GLN A 519 -44.44 4.59 -11.37
CA GLN A 519 -45.60 3.85 -11.90
C GLN A 519 -46.01 2.70 -10.98
N ARG A 520 -45.05 1.98 -10.39
CA ARG A 520 -45.30 0.89 -9.45
C ARG A 520 -45.78 1.39 -8.07
N GLN A 521 -45.23 2.49 -7.58
CA GLN A 521 -45.59 3.07 -6.28
C GLN A 521 -47.06 3.51 -6.16
N ASN A 522 -47.73 3.79 -7.27
CA ASN A 522 -49.16 4.12 -7.29
C ASN A 522 -50.08 2.93 -6.94
N ASN A 523 -49.55 1.70 -6.77
CA ASN A 523 -50.30 0.47 -6.54
C ASN A 523 -50.07 -0.17 -5.14
N ASN A 524 -49.92 0.64 -4.07
CA ASN A 524 -49.77 0.17 -2.67
C ASN A 524 -48.49 -0.69 -2.46
N ASN A 525 -47.34 -0.13 -2.83
CA ASN A 525 -46.11 -0.88 -3.07
C ASN A 525 -45.16 -0.92 -1.85
N GLN A 526 -44.59 -2.09 -1.57
CA GLN A 526 -43.58 -2.33 -0.52
C GLN A 526 -42.12 -2.18 -1.03
N GLU A 527 -41.95 -1.56 -2.21
CA GLU A 527 -40.66 -1.33 -2.88
C GLU A 527 -39.76 -0.40 -2.08
N LEU A 528 -38.63 -0.95 -1.62
CA LEU A 528 -37.57 -0.23 -0.92
C LEU A 528 -36.61 0.41 -1.92
N PHE A 529 -36.02 -0.38 -2.82
CA PHE A 529 -35.04 0.06 -3.81
C PHE A 529 -35.31 -0.53 -5.20
N CYS A 530 -34.88 0.18 -6.25
CA CYS A 530 -34.89 -0.30 -7.62
C CYS A 530 -33.47 -0.21 -8.19
N ILE A 531 -32.87 -1.36 -8.46
CA ILE A 531 -31.48 -1.48 -8.88
C ILE A 531 -31.43 -1.97 -10.32
N GLY A 532 -30.92 -1.15 -11.23
CA GLY A 532 -30.56 -1.58 -12.57
C GLY A 532 -29.25 -2.35 -12.56
N VAL A 533 -29.18 -3.45 -13.28
CA VAL A 533 -27.91 -4.14 -13.60
C VAL A 533 -27.76 -4.27 -15.11
N THR A 534 -26.55 -4.08 -15.62
CA THR A 534 -26.27 -4.16 -17.06
C THR A 534 -24.89 -4.69 -17.38
N MET A 535 -24.72 -5.28 -18.57
CA MET A 535 -23.42 -5.60 -19.16
C MET A 535 -22.87 -4.47 -20.05
N ALA A 536 -23.57 -3.35 -20.15
CA ALA A 536 -23.09 -2.19 -20.89
C ALA A 536 -22.16 -1.33 -20.03
N ASP A 537 -21.11 -0.78 -20.62
CA ASP A 537 -20.20 0.15 -19.94
C ASP A 537 -20.93 1.49 -19.70
N ILE A 538 -20.72 2.11 -18.52
CA ILE A 538 -21.48 3.29 -18.06
C ILE A 538 -20.56 4.41 -17.59
N TYR A 539 -21.04 5.66 -17.65
CA TYR A 539 -20.28 6.84 -17.20
C TYR A 539 -21.20 7.91 -16.57
N PRO A 540 -20.71 8.69 -15.58
CA PRO A 540 -21.53 9.63 -14.82
C PRO A 540 -21.66 11.01 -15.50
N GLU A 541 -20.57 11.52 -16.07
CA GLU A 541 -20.51 12.82 -16.73
C GLU A 541 -19.55 12.81 -17.92
N HIS A 542 -19.67 13.76 -18.86
CA HIS A 542 -18.93 13.75 -20.11
C HIS A 542 -17.39 13.81 -19.97
N ASN A 543 -16.88 14.36 -18.88
CA ASN A 543 -15.45 14.45 -18.51
C ASN A 543 -14.93 13.23 -17.74
N TRP A 544 -15.78 12.32 -17.28
CA TRP A 544 -15.40 11.07 -16.62
C TRP A 544 -15.22 9.94 -17.63
N ASN A 545 -14.41 8.93 -17.28
CA ASN A 545 -14.13 7.80 -18.17
C ASN A 545 -15.16 6.67 -18.04
N PHE A 546 -15.41 6.18 -16.83
CA PHE A 546 -16.45 5.18 -16.53
C PHE A 546 -16.73 5.16 -15.02
N VAL A 547 -17.76 4.43 -14.61
CA VAL A 547 -18.01 4.01 -13.22
C VAL A 547 -18.51 2.56 -13.20
N TYR A 548 -18.29 1.83 -12.11
CA TYR A 548 -18.90 0.51 -11.90
C TYR A 548 -20.36 0.62 -11.46
N GLY A 549 -20.71 1.72 -10.81
CA GLY A 549 -22.05 1.98 -10.29
C GLY A 549 -22.31 3.46 -10.07
N GLU A 550 -23.59 3.82 -10.06
CA GLU A 550 -24.05 5.10 -9.56
C GLU A 550 -25.40 4.94 -8.86
N ALA A 551 -25.57 5.62 -7.73
CA ALA A 551 -26.78 5.58 -6.93
C ALA A 551 -27.38 6.98 -6.73
N SER A 552 -28.69 7.08 -6.91
CA SER A 552 -29.53 8.20 -6.53
C SER A 552 -30.23 7.84 -5.22
N ILE A 553 -29.54 8.08 -4.10
CA ILE A 553 -29.95 7.63 -2.75
C ILE A 553 -31.36 8.14 -2.39
N ASP A 554 -31.64 9.43 -2.61
CA ASP A 554 -32.94 10.05 -2.29
C ASP A 554 -34.13 9.44 -3.05
N ASP A 555 -33.87 8.91 -4.25
CA ASP A 555 -34.90 8.25 -5.06
C ASP A 555 -34.92 6.72 -4.86
N GLY A 556 -33.95 6.18 -4.10
CA GLY A 556 -33.78 4.75 -3.86
C GLY A 556 -33.47 3.97 -5.14
N ILE A 557 -32.63 4.51 -6.02
CA ILE A 557 -32.30 3.92 -7.32
C ILE A 557 -30.81 3.77 -7.50
N GLY A 558 -30.36 2.59 -7.94
CA GLY A 558 -28.99 2.33 -8.36
C GLY A 558 -28.92 1.83 -9.80
N ILE A 559 -27.79 2.05 -10.47
CA ILE A 559 -27.44 1.39 -11.74
C ILE A 559 -26.01 0.88 -11.66
N TYR A 560 -25.81 -0.42 -11.88
CA TYR A 560 -24.52 -1.08 -11.77
C TYR A 560 -24.17 -1.79 -13.08
N SER A 561 -22.91 -1.66 -13.50
CA SER A 561 -22.39 -2.28 -14.69
C SER A 561 -21.42 -3.41 -14.34
N PHE A 562 -21.68 -4.57 -14.94
CA PHE A 562 -20.78 -5.72 -14.89
C PHE A 562 -19.86 -5.79 -16.12
N ALA A 563 -19.91 -4.80 -17.02
CA ALA A 563 -19.17 -4.81 -18.29
C ALA A 563 -17.66 -5.02 -18.09
N ARG A 564 -17.10 -4.35 -17.08
CA ARG A 564 -15.67 -4.29 -16.77
C ARG A 564 -15.22 -5.35 -15.76
N LEU A 565 -16.11 -6.23 -15.31
CA LEU A 565 -15.74 -7.26 -14.33
C LEU A 565 -15.05 -8.46 -14.97
N ASP A 566 -15.35 -8.70 -16.26
CA ASP A 566 -14.63 -9.68 -17.07
C ASP A 566 -13.19 -9.20 -17.28
N PRO A 567 -12.18 -9.97 -16.83
CA PRO A 567 -10.80 -9.64 -17.10
C PRO A 567 -10.57 -9.37 -18.58
N SER A 568 -11.23 -10.10 -19.49
CA SER A 568 -11.08 -9.91 -20.94
C SER A 568 -11.66 -8.61 -21.51
N PHE A 569 -12.34 -7.78 -20.73
CA PHE A 569 -12.79 -6.47 -21.19
C PHE A 569 -11.60 -5.57 -21.60
N PRO A 570 -11.72 -4.77 -22.68
CA PRO A 570 -12.84 -4.62 -23.62
C PRO A 570 -12.83 -5.62 -24.79
N ASN A 571 -11.90 -6.56 -24.81
CA ASN A 571 -11.65 -7.52 -25.89
C ASN A 571 -12.41 -8.84 -25.70
N THR A 572 -13.56 -8.82 -25.01
CA THR A 572 -14.33 -10.03 -24.69
C THR A 572 -14.79 -10.79 -25.94
N ALA A 573 -15.00 -10.09 -27.07
CA ALA A 573 -15.41 -10.67 -28.34
C ALA A 573 -14.32 -11.48 -29.06
N THR A 574 -13.04 -11.19 -28.80
CA THR A 574 -11.89 -11.91 -29.38
C THR A 574 -11.21 -12.86 -28.39
N ALA A 575 -11.61 -12.80 -27.13
CA ALA A 575 -11.12 -13.68 -26.09
C ALA A 575 -11.66 -15.11 -26.27
N GLY A 576 -10.83 -16.10 -25.90
CA GLY A 576 -11.21 -17.50 -25.91
C GLY A 576 -12.31 -17.85 -24.89
N PRO A 577 -12.68 -19.14 -24.77
CA PRO A 577 -13.64 -19.58 -23.77
C PRO A 577 -13.22 -19.19 -22.35
N CYS A 578 -14.14 -18.62 -21.57
CA CYS A 578 -13.90 -18.20 -20.19
C CYS A 578 -13.55 -19.41 -19.32
N THR A 579 -12.38 -19.37 -18.70
CA THR A 579 -11.84 -20.40 -17.80
C THR A 579 -12.59 -20.43 -16.47
N ASP A 580 -12.45 -21.53 -15.71
CA ASP A 580 -13.12 -21.64 -14.40
C ASP A 580 -12.63 -20.57 -13.41
N ASP A 581 -11.32 -20.27 -13.42
CA ASP A 581 -10.75 -19.22 -12.57
C ASP A 581 -11.28 -17.82 -12.95
N GLU A 582 -11.41 -17.52 -14.25
CA GLU A 582 -12.03 -16.27 -14.70
C GLU A 582 -13.50 -16.20 -14.31
N ARG A 583 -14.26 -17.30 -14.39
CA ARG A 583 -15.66 -17.34 -13.94
C ARG A 583 -15.78 -17.06 -12.44
N ILE A 584 -14.91 -17.66 -11.64
CA ILE A 584 -14.85 -17.45 -10.20
C ILE A 584 -14.54 -15.98 -9.90
N LEU A 585 -13.55 -15.40 -10.59
CA LEU A 585 -13.15 -14.00 -10.42
C LEU A 585 -14.28 -13.03 -10.81
N ILE A 586 -14.91 -13.23 -11.97
CA ILE A 586 -16.04 -12.42 -12.45
C ILE A 586 -17.19 -12.46 -11.44
N LEU A 587 -17.51 -13.66 -10.93
CA LEU A 587 -18.55 -13.82 -9.94
C LEU A 587 -18.19 -13.12 -8.62
N LYS A 588 -16.97 -13.28 -8.12
CA LYS A 588 -16.48 -12.62 -6.90
C LYS A 588 -16.60 -11.10 -7.01
N ARG A 589 -16.09 -10.54 -8.11
CA ARG A 589 -16.19 -9.10 -8.41
C ARG A 589 -17.64 -8.64 -8.48
N ALA A 590 -18.51 -9.40 -9.16
CA ALA A 590 -19.92 -9.04 -9.31
C ALA A 590 -20.68 -9.05 -7.99
N VAL A 591 -20.42 -10.04 -7.12
CA VAL A 591 -20.99 -10.09 -5.77
C VAL A 591 -20.48 -8.92 -4.93
N GLY A 592 -19.16 -8.67 -4.93
CA GLY A 592 -18.55 -7.59 -4.17
C GLY A 592 -19.13 -6.23 -4.55
N VAL A 593 -19.13 -5.91 -5.85
CA VAL A 593 -19.73 -4.67 -6.38
C VAL A 593 -21.21 -4.60 -6.05
N PHE A 594 -21.99 -5.66 -6.32
CA PHE A 594 -23.43 -5.62 -6.05
C PHE A 594 -23.75 -5.33 -4.59
N VAL A 595 -23.08 -6.01 -3.65
CA VAL A 595 -23.31 -5.79 -2.22
C VAL A 595 -22.83 -4.41 -1.79
N HIS A 596 -21.64 -3.98 -2.23
CA HIS A 596 -21.10 -2.64 -1.97
C HIS A 596 -22.11 -1.55 -2.36
N GLU A 597 -22.65 -1.67 -3.56
CA GLU A 597 -23.53 -0.66 -4.11
C GLU A 597 -24.93 -0.66 -3.48
N VAL A 598 -25.45 -1.83 -3.11
CA VAL A 598 -26.69 -1.91 -2.32
C VAL A 598 -26.51 -1.24 -0.94
N ILE A 599 -25.33 -1.35 -0.33
CA ILE A 599 -25.03 -0.70 0.96
C ILE A 599 -25.10 0.83 0.85
N HIS A 600 -24.65 1.42 -0.27
CA HIS A 600 -24.79 2.86 -0.51
C HIS A 600 -26.24 3.34 -0.47
N LEU A 601 -27.21 2.52 -0.89
CA LEU A 601 -28.64 2.85 -0.83
C LEU A 601 -29.18 2.96 0.60
N PHE A 602 -28.48 2.38 1.58
CA PHE A 602 -28.75 2.58 3.01
C PHE A 602 -28.06 3.83 3.59
N ASN A 603 -27.51 4.69 2.72
CA ASN A 603 -26.81 5.93 3.05
C ASN A 603 -25.48 5.73 3.79
N ILE A 604 -24.81 4.59 3.53
CA ILE A 604 -23.50 4.28 4.10
C ILE A 604 -22.43 4.64 3.08
N GLU A 605 -21.61 5.64 3.40
CA GLU A 605 -20.51 6.10 2.54
C GLU A 605 -19.32 5.14 2.54
N HIS A 606 -18.36 5.40 1.62
CA HIS A 606 -17.10 4.67 1.55
C HIS A 606 -16.38 4.61 2.91
N CYS A 607 -15.75 3.48 3.15
CA CYS A 607 -14.95 3.25 4.34
C CYS A 607 -13.52 3.74 4.09
N ILE A 608 -13.03 4.62 4.96
CA ILE A 608 -11.63 5.03 4.99
C ILE A 608 -10.89 4.52 6.23
N TYR A 609 -11.57 3.74 7.08
CA TYR A 609 -11.09 3.37 8.42
C TYR A 609 -10.35 2.03 8.47
N TYR A 610 -10.72 1.08 7.62
CA TYR A 610 -10.23 -0.30 7.63
C TYR A 610 -10.32 -0.89 6.21
N LEU A 611 -9.57 -1.96 5.96
CA LEU A 611 -9.83 -2.85 4.83
C LEU A 611 -11.25 -3.46 4.98
N CYS A 612 -12.11 -3.19 4.00
CA CYS A 612 -13.55 -3.32 4.09
C CYS A 612 -14.16 -3.45 2.69
N LEU A 613 -15.25 -4.21 2.57
CA LEU A 613 -16.07 -4.25 1.34
C LEU A 613 -16.52 -2.85 0.87
N MET A 614 -16.65 -1.89 1.79
CA MET A 614 -17.05 -0.50 1.48
C MET A 614 -15.88 0.43 1.14
N ASN A 615 -14.65 -0.05 0.96
CA ASN A 615 -13.59 0.82 0.44
C ASN A 615 -13.90 1.23 -1.01
N GLY A 616 -13.66 2.50 -1.34
CA GLY A 616 -13.77 2.99 -2.72
C GLY A 616 -12.70 2.35 -3.61
N SER A 617 -13.01 2.11 -4.89
CA SER A 617 -12.10 1.48 -5.86
C SER A 617 -12.03 2.31 -7.13
N GLU A 618 -10.82 2.62 -7.60
CA GLU A 618 -10.56 3.27 -8.90
C GLU A 618 -10.10 2.23 -9.94
N THR A 619 -9.59 1.07 -9.50
CA THR A 619 -8.98 0.02 -10.33
C THR A 619 -9.53 -1.38 -10.03
N GLU A 620 -9.35 -2.30 -11.00
CA GLU A 620 -9.64 -3.73 -10.79
C GLU A 620 -8.78 -4.36 -9.69
N GLU A 621 -7.51 -3.94 -9.56
CA GLU A 621 -6.60 -4.47 -8.54
C GLU A 621 -7.00 -4.03 -7.13
N GLU A 622 -7.40 -2.77 -6.93
CA GLU A 622 -7.98 -2.31 -5.65
C GLU A 622 -9.26 -3.08 -5.33
N MET A 623 -10.16 -3.23 -6.32
CA MET A 623 -11.39 -4.00 -6.16
C MET A 623 -11.12 -5.46 -5.77
N ASP A 624 -10.15 -6.11 -6.42
CA ASP A 624 -9.78 -7.51 -6.14
C ASP A 624 -9.10 -7.67 -4.77
N GLY A 625 -8.40 -6.63 -4.31
CA GLY A 625 -7.83 -6.55 -2.97
C GLY A 625 -8.85 -6.28 -1.86
N HIS A 626 -10.06 -5.83 -2.20
CA HIS A 626 -11.11 -5.61 -1.23
C HIS A 626 -11.73 -6.93 -0.75
N PRO A 627 -11.95 -7.07 0.57
CA PRO A 627 -12.52 -8.28 1.12
C PRO A 627 -14.03 -8.33 0.88
N LEU A 628 -14.60 -9.54 0.88
CA LEU A 628 -16.06 -9.71 0.85
C LEU A 628 -16.73 -9.50 2.21
N TYR A 629 -16.08 -8.87 3.19
CA TYR A 629 -16.62 -8.62 4.54
C TYR A 629 -16.69 -7.13 4.89
N LEU A 630 -17.59 -6.78 5.80
CA LEU A 630 -17.67 -5.44 6.38
C LEU A 630 -16.77 -5.31 7.61
N CYS A 631 -16.03 -4.21 7.70
CA CYS A 631 -15.26 -3.87 8.90
C CYS A 631 -16.20 -3.54 10.08
N PRO A 632 -15.70 -3.49 11.33
CA PRO A 632 -16.54 -3.23 12.51
C PRO A 632 -17.35 -1.94 12.43
N VAL A 633 -16.84 -0.89 11.77
CA VAL A 633 -17.53 0.39 11.59
C VAL A 633 -18.71 0.24 10.64
N CYS A 634 -18.47 -0.24 9.41
CA CYS A 634 -19.52 -0.41 8.42
C CYS A 634 -20.54 -1.49 8.81
N LEU A 635 -20.09 -2.56 9.48
CA LEU A 635 -20.98 -3.58 10.04
C LEU A 635 -21.92 -2.99 11.10
N ARG A 636 -21.42 -2.08 11.95
CA ARG A 636 -22.26 -1.41 12.95
C ARG A 636 -23.27 -0.45 12.31
N LYS A 637 -22.88 0.27 11.25
CA LYS A 637 -23.81 1.09 10.47
C LYS A 637 -24.90 0.24 9.82
N MET A 638 -24.53 -0.86 9.18
CA MET A 638 -25.48 -1.83 8.62
C MET A 638 -26.43 -2.40 9.68
N TYR A 639 -25.91 -2.75 10.86
CA TYR A 639 -26.76 -3.15 11.99
C TYR A 639 -27.73 -2.03 12.40
N SER A 640 -27.33 -0.77 12.39
CA SER A 640 -28.21 0.36 12.70
C SER A 640 -29.26 0.64 11.61
N ALA A 641 -28.94 0.33 10.35
CA ALA A 641 -29.84 0.43 9.21
C ALA A 641 -30.91 -0.69 9.22
N LEU A 642 -30.50 -1.94 9.53
CA LEU A 642 -31.34 -3.14 9.41
C LEU A 642 -31.91 -3.66 10.75
N GLY A 643 -31.28 -3.34 11.88
CA GLY A 643 -31.42 -4.07 13.16
C GLY A 643 -32.24 -3.40 14.27
N LYS A 644 -32.78 -2.18 14.08
CA LYS A 644 -33.64 -1.55 15.12
C LYS A 644 -35.03 -2.16 15.23
N GLU A 645 -35.61 -2.70 14.15
CA GLU A 645 -36.96 -3.27 14.14
C GLU A 645 -37.00 -4.80 14.01
N THR A 646 -35.90 -5.47 13.59
CA THR A 646 -35.98 -6.85 13.10
C THR A 646 -35.61 -7.95 14.11
N LYS A 647 -34.89 -7.74 15.22
CA LYS A 647 -34.35 -8.84 16.08
C LYS A 647 -33.62 -9.98 15.30
N HIS A 648 -33.31 -9.81 14.02
CA HIS A 648 -32.89 -10.88 13.09
C HIS A 648 -31.47 -10.71 12.55
N PHE A 649 -30.78 -9.60 12.82
CA PHE A 649 -29.39 -9.42 12.40
C PHE A 649 -28.43 -10.13 13.37
N ASN A 650 -28.07 -11.37 13.05
CA ASN A 650 -27.09 -12.17 13.80
C ASN A 650 -25.81 -12.34 12.98
N THR A 651 -24.71 -11.77 13.46
CA THR A 651 -23.41 -11.78 12.78
C THR A 651 -22.86 -13.19 12.56
N ILE A 652 -23.07 -14.13 13.49
CA ILE A 652 -22.63 -15.53 13.37
C ILE A 652 -23.41 -16.21 12.24
N GLN A 653 -24.74 -16.03 12.19
CA GLN A 653 -25.57 -16.61 11.11
C GLN A 653 -25.21 -16.02 9.75
N MET A 654 -25.01 -14.70 9.67
CA MET A 654 -24.57 -14.03 8.45
C MET A 654 -23.22 -14.58 7.96
N TYR A 655 -22.21 -14.63 8.83
CA TYR A 655 -20.88 -15.15 8.48
C TYR A 655 -20.91 -16.63 8.09
N THR A 656 -21.74 -17.45 8.76
CA THR A 656 -21.92 -18.86 8.42
C THR A 656 -22.51 -19.03 7.02
N ALA A 657 -23.57 -18.28 6.70
CA ALA A 657 -24.19 -18.35 5.39
C ALA A 657 -23.25 -17.86 4.26
N ILE A 658 -22.49 -16.79 4.49
CA ILE A 658 -21.50 -16.32 3.50
C ILE A 658 -20.38 -17.34 3.33
N LEU A 659 -19.89 -17.96 4.41
CA LEU A 659 -18.87 -19.01 4.35
C LEU A 659 -19.33 -20.19 3.48
N ASP A 660 -20.56 -20.67 3.67
CA ASP A 660 -21.09 -21.79 2.89
C ASP A 660 -21.13 -21.46 1.40
N LEU A 661 -21.57 -20.25 1.04
CA LEU A 661 -21.55 -19.76 -0.34
C LEU A 661 -20.12 -19.63 -0.88
N CYS A 662 -19.19 -19.05 -0.11
CA CYS A 662 -17.78 -18.95 -0.49
C CYS A 662 -17.15 -20.33 -0.76
N LYS A 663 -17.53 -21.36 0.02
CA LYS A 663 -17.09 -22.75 -0.23
C LYS A 663 -17.67 -23.34 -1.51
N ILE A 664 -18.97 -23.14 -1.74
CA ILE A 664 -19.68 -23.63 -2.92
C ILE A 664 -19.09 -23.03 -4.20
N PHE A 665 -18.77 -21.73 -4.18
CA PHE A 665 -18.27 -21.00 -5.34
C PHE A 665 -16.74 -20.82 -5.35
N HIS A 666 -16.02 -21.54 -4.48
CA HIS A 666 -14.55 -21.60 -4.44
C HIS A 666 -13.82 -20.27 -4.17
N PHE A 667 -14.41 -19.37 -3.38
CA PHE A 667 -13.79 -18.14 -2.88
C PHE A 667 -12.87 -18.49 -1.69
N LYS A 668 -11.67 -18.99 -1.99
CA LYS A 668 -10.77 -19.63 -1.00
C LYS A 668 -10.31 -18.68 0.10
N GLU A 669 -9.90 -17.46 -0.25
CA GLU A 669 -9.39 -16.48 0.70
C GLU A 669 -10.48 -16.02 1.66
N GLU A 670 -11.67 -15.73 1.13
CA GLU A 670 -12.86 -15.35 1.89
C GLU A 670 -13.29 -16.48 2.81
N SER A 671 -13.34 -17.71 2.30
CA SER A 671 -13.69 -18.90 3.10
C SER A 671 -12.77 -19.04 4.31
N SER A 672 -11.46 -18.92 4.10
CA SER A 672 -10.48 -19.00 5.19
C SER A 672 -10.67 -17.89 6.22
N TRP A 673 -11.01 -16.68 5.77
CA TRP A 673 -11.25 -15.55 6.67
C TRP A 673 -12.50 -15.78 7.53
N TYR A 674 -13.62 -16.18 6.92
CA TYR A 674 -14.87 -16.41 7.65
C TYR A 674 -14.77 -17.59 8.62
N GLU A 675 -14.10 -18.68 8.24
CA GLU A 675 -13.82 -19.81 9.14
C GLU A 675 -13.05 -19.36 10.38
N HIS A 676 -11.96 -18.62 10.16
CA HIS A 676 -11.15 -18.10 11.25
C HIS A 676 -11.97 -17.18 12.16
N ARG A 677 -12.75 -16.26 11.57
CA ARG A 677 -13.55 -15.30 12.34
C ARG A 677 -14.64 -15.96 13.17
N LEU A 678 -15.35 -16.95 12.61
CA LEU A 678 -16.35 -17.75 13.34
C LEU A 678 -15.72 -18.53 14.50
N SER A 679 -14.52 -19.08 14.32
CA SER A 679 -13.82 -19.80 15.40
C SER A 679 -13.54 -18.91 16.61
N LEU A 680 -13.20 -17.64 16.38
CA LEU A 680 -12.96 -16.66 17.45
C LEU A 680 -14.26 -16.26 18.17
N LEU A 681 -15.33 -16.03 17.41
CA LEU A 681 -16.64 -15.63 17.95
C LEU A 681 -17.26 -16.74 18.82
N ASN A 682 -17.19 -17.99 18.37
CA ASN A 682 -17.70 -19.13 19.14
C ASN A 682 -16.88 -19.38 20.43
N ALA A 683 -15.56 -19.18 20.39
CA ALA A 683 -14.71 -19.30 21.57
C ALA A 683 -14.94 -18.22 22.64
N GLU A 684 -15.52 -17.07 22.27
CA GLU A 684 -15.95 -16.02 23.22
C GLU A 684 -17.32 -16.31 23.85
N GLU A 685 -18.23 -16.98 23.14
CA GLU A 685 -19.52 -17.43 23.69
C GLU A 685 -19.31 -18.52 24.75
N ASP A 686 -18.40 -19.46 24.50
CA ASP A 686 -18.04 -20.52 25.46
C ASP A 686 -17.35 -19.98 26.74
N LYS A 687 -16.83 -18.75 26.72
CA LYS A 687 -16.26 -18.07 27.91
C LYS A 687 -17.28 -17.23 28.69
N LYS A 688 -18.47 -17.01 28.15
CA LYS A 688 -19.57 -16.26 28.78
C LYS A 688 -20.66 -17.16 29.36
N LEU A 689 -20.65 -18.45 29.01
CA LEU A 689 -21.39 -19.55 29.67
C LEU A 689 -20.55 -20.11 30.84
#